data_AF-A0A962UE44-F1
#
_entry.id   AF-A0A962UE44-F1
#
_cell.length_a   1.000
_cell.length_b   1.000
_cell.length_c   1.000
_cell.angle_alpha   90.00
_cell.angle_beta   90.00
_cell.angle_gamma   90.00
#
_symmetry.space_group_name_H-M   'P 1'
#
loop_
_entity.id
_entity.type
_entity.pdbx_description
1 polymer ?
#
loop_
_entity_poly.entity_id
_entity_poly.type
_entity_poly.pdbx_seq_one_letter_code
_entity_poly.pdbx_strand_id
1 'polypeptide(L)'
;MARSSTPRYLVGIDLGTTHTVVAYADLKAAGTADIHLFSVEQLVAPGAVAARPLLPSVRYHPAEGELAAADSQLPWTFDDPGGVDNAVLGELARERGTRVPGRLVASAKSWLSHAGVDRTAPVLPWGAAEEIAKVSPVVASASYLAHVRAAWNQRFPRQPLERQELVLTVPASFDEAARTLTVEAARLAGLPELRLVEEPQAACHDWLHRHRDTVAADLGESRLLLVCDVGGGTTDLTLIQIEPGEQEPRLTRIGVSEHLMLGGDNMDLTLARTVEARLSGGRLSTGELSLLLQQCRGAKERLLATDAPERVTVTVLGGGARLIGGARAAELSRDEVRALLVDGFLPLTAADERPQGRRAAVVEFGLPYAADPAISRHLAAFLARHGDAARRALGERAPAERPLAPDAVLLNGGVFHGAALSERLLELLAGWRGEPLSRLDNPEPELAVARGAVAYGLARRGRGLKIGGGSARGYFLVVEGDRSQKQGICLLPRGTEEGREIRLDRTFSLRLGSPVQFHLMSSTGDASHQAGDVTTLEAREFLPLPPIVTLIESESGADEVSVQLSAQLTEVGTLEVDCIAADDLARRWRLAFQLRGGDTAALTRLHPRFPEATARIERFYGSRAADVEYKEIKTLRTDLERLLGRRETWETPLLRELFEVLWTGARRRRRSADHERLWFSLTGFCLRPGFGYPLDEWRVGRLWALYEQRVQYHRDAQARAEWWTLWRRVAGGLDAAAQLRLSEDLLADLRPLGGKVAKDRLPGIEDMARLAGVLERLPATRKLELGELLLARLARKGESPQLWWAVGRLATRVPVYGSAHDVVPAATAAAWLERVLTLDWKAVAPAAFAATLLARLSGDRQRDLDDAARARVIQRLRTAKAPAAWLRMVEEVADLDEVDAGRVFGEALPPGLRLAG
;
A
#
# COMPACT_ATOMS: atom_id res chain seq x y z
N MET A 1 1.18 35.03 -20.03
CA MET A 1 2.58 35.06 -19.53
C MET A 1 2.61 35.76 -18.17
N ALA A 2 2.51 35.00 -17.08
CA ALA A 2 2.70 35.55 -15.73
C ALA A 2 4.21 35.52 -15.42
N ARG A 3 4.79 36.67 -15.08
CA ARG A 3 6.20 36.78 -14.71
C ARG A 3 6.48 35.87 -13.52
N SER A 4 7.39 34.91 -13.68
CA SER A 4 7.99 34.12 -12.61
C SER A 4 8.55 35.07 -11.54
N SER A 5 7.85 35.18 -10.41
CA SER A 5 8.37 35.88 -9.24
C SER A 5 9.34 34.94 -8.54
N THR A 6 10.59 35.35 -8.41
CA THR A 6 11.59 34.61 -7.62
C THR A 6 11.05 34.37 -6.20
N PRO A 7 11.10 33.11 -5.69
CA PRO A 7 10.57 32.80 -4.36
C PRO A 7 11.29 33.64 -3.30
N ARG A 8 10.54 34.16 -2.31
CA ARG A 8 11.12 34.90 -1.18
C ARG A 8 11.53 33.94 -0.07
N TYR A 9 10.70 32.93 0.18
CA TYR A 9 10.89 32.00 1.27
C TYR A 9 11.28 30.62 0.75
N LEU A 10 12.14 29.95 1.50
CA LEU A 10 12.29 28.50 1.50
C LEU A 10 11.46 27.97 2.66
N VAL A 11 10.53 27.07 2.39
CA VAL A 11 9.58 26.55 3.38
C VAL A 11 9.74 25.04 3.48
N GLY A 12 9.98 24.55 4.70
CA GLY A 12 10.01 23.14 5.05
C GLY A 12 8.70 22.74 5.71
N ILE A 13 8.05 21.71 5.20
CA ILE A 13 6.81 21.15 5.76
C ILE A 13 7.11 19.73 6.20
N ASP A 14 7.01 19.49 7.51
CA ASP A 14 6.93 18.15 8.05
C ASP A 14 5.48 17.69 8.06
N LEU A 15 5.10 16.78 7.15
CA LEU A 15 3.77 16.17 7.11
C LEU A 15 3.78 14.91 7.96
N GLY A 16 3.87 14.98 9.28
CA GLY A 16 3.98 13.80 10.14
C GLY A 16 2.67 13.01 10.31
N THR A 17 2.79 11.76 10.76
CA THR A 17 1.64 10.88 11.07
C THR A 17 0.72 11.49 12.14
N THR A 18 1.31 12.15 13.14
CA THR A 18 0.58 12.73 14.28
C THR A 18 0.44 14.24 14.19
N HIS A 19 1.48 14.94 13.75
CA HIS A 19 1.51 16.40 13.65
C HIS A 19 2.10 16.83 12.31
N THR A 20 1.60 17.95 11.79
CA THR A 20 2.16 18.70 10.68
C THR A 20 2.83 19.96 11.22
N VAL A 21 4.06 20.22 10.81
CA VAL A 21 4.89 21.35 11.29
C VAL A 21 5.47 22.09 10.10
N VAL A 22 5.58 23.42 10.21
CA VAL A 22 6.06 24.28 9.12
C VAL A 22 7.17 25.18 9.64
N ALA A 23 8.29 25.20 8.92
CA ALA A 23 9.39 26.11 9.14
C ALA A 23 9.72 26.86 7.85
N TYR A 24 10.35 28.03 7.95
CA TYR A 24 10.74 28.81 6.79
C TYR A 24 11.96 29.69 7.05
N ALA A 25 12.64 30.06 5.97
CA ALA A 25 13.75 31.01 5.97
C ALA A 25 13.58 32.05 4.86
N ASP A 26 13.88 33.33 5.15
CA ASP A 26 13.87 34.39 4.14
C ASP A 26 15.17 34.33 3.31
N LEU A 27 15.03 34.01 2.03
CA LEU A 27 16.15 33.85 1.11
C LEU A 27 16.81 35.20 0.76
N LYS A 28 16.13 36.33 1.00
CA LYS A 28 16.65 37.68 0.71
C LYS A 28 17.29 38.36 1.93
N ALA A 29 17.20 37.76 3.11
CA ALA A 29 17.87 38.29 4.29
C ALA A 29 19.40 38.22 4.12
N ALA A 30 20.10 39.31 4.47
CA ALA A 30 21.56 39.38 4.45
C ALA A 30 22.14 38.57 5.63
N GLY A 31 23.11 37.68 5.37
CA GLY A 31 23.77 36.84 6.40
C GLY A 31 23.40 35.35 6.33
N THR A 32 23.52 34.62 7.44
CA THR A 32 22.96 33.26 7.58
C THR A 32 21.44 33.35 7.67
N ALA A 33 20.70 32.57 6.87
CA ALA A 33 19.25 32.65 6.91
C ALA A 33 18.74 31.92 8.16
N ASP A 34 18.24 32.68 9.12
CA ASP A 34 17.60 32.12 10.31
C ASP A 34 16.36 31.32 9.92
N ILE A 35 16.21 30.16 10.56
CA ILE A 35 15.06 29.28 10.37
C ILE A 35 14.00 29.64 11.41
N HIS A 36 12.83 30.04 10.94
CA HIS A 36 11.69 30.41 11.77
C HIS A 36 10.61 29.32 11.72
N LEU A 37 9.91 29.12 12.83
CA LEU A 37 8.72 28.28 12.87
C LEU A 37 7.48 29.09 12.47
N PHE A 38 6.65 28.52 11.62
CA PHE A 38 5.35 29.07 11.28
C PHE A 38 4.30 28.50 12.24
N SER A 39 3.72 29.36 13.09
CA SER A 39 2.61 28.97 13.95
C SER A 39 1.31 28.94 13.13
N VAL A 40 0.76 27.75 12.94
CA VAL A 40 -0.46 27.50 12.17
C VAL A 40 -1.68 27.87 13.02
N GLU A 41 -2.45 28.85 12.55
CA GLU A 41 -3.75 29.16 13.13
C GLU A 41 -4.71 27.98 12.93
N GLN A 42 -5.39 27.58 14.00
CA GLN A 42 -6.31 26.44 14.00
C GLN A 42 -7.36 26.61 15.09
N LEU A 43 -8.48 25.89 14.98
CA LEU A 43 -9.48 25.81 16.03
C LEU A 43 -8.90 24.98 17.19
N VAL A 44 -8.82 25.59 18.38
CA VAL A 44 -8.35 24.93 19.61
C VAL A 44 -9.49 24.58 20.57
N ALA A 45 -10.64 25.24 20.39
CA ALA A 45 -11.92 24.92 21.01
C ALA A 45 -13.03 25.44 20.08
N PRO A 46 -14.30 25.04 20.29
CA PRO A 46 -15.44 25.60 19.55
C PRO A 46 -15.41 27.14 19.54
N GLY A 47 -15.34 27.74 18.35
CA GLY A 47 -15.32 29.19 18.16
C GLY A 47 -14.03 29.89 18.62
N ALA A 48 -13.00 29.14 19.02
CA ALA A 48 -11.74 29.69 19.51
C ALA A 48 -10.57 29.29 18.59
N VAL A 49 -9.91 30.29 18.02
CA VAL A 49 -8.77 30.13 17.11
C VAL A 49 -7.49 30.56 17.82
N ALA A 50 -6.44 29.74 17.73
CA ALA A 50 -5.11 30.10 18.19
C ALA A 50 -4.03 29.57 17.26
N ALA A 51 -2.93 30.31 17.15
CA ALA A 51 -1.75 29.87 16.43
C ALA A 51 -0.91 28.92 17.29
N ARG A 52 -0.55 27.76 16.74
CA ARG A 52 0.34 26.77 17.38
C ARG A 52 1.41 26.29 16.40
N PRO A 53 2.64 25.98 16.86
CA PRO A 53 3.67 25.42 15.98
C PRO A 53 3.32 24.02 15.46
N LEU A 54 2.51 23.27 16.21
CA LEU A 54 2.05 21.93 15.85
C LEU A 54 0.59 21.98 15.38
N LEU A 55 0.33 21.48 14.18
CA LEU A 55 -1.02 21.18 13.71
C LEU A 55 -1.25 19.66 13.82
N PRO A 56 -2.13 19.15 14.68
CA PRO A 56 -2.47 17.73 14.68
C PRO A 56 -2.94 17.26 13.29
N SER A 57 -2.30 16.21 12.76
CA SER A 57 -2.59 15.59 11.46
C SER A 57 -3.83 14.69 11.54
N VAL A 58 -4.93 15.26 12.04
CA VAL A 58 -6.21 14.60 12.23
C VAL A 58 -7.34 15.44 11.67
N ARG A 59 -8.39 14.75 11.24
CA ARG A 59 -9.61 15.34 10.69
C ARG A 59 -10.81 14.71 11.37
N TYR A 60 -11.74 15.53 11.84
CA TYR A 60 -12.94 15.10 12.53
C TYR A 60 -14.16 15.40 11.66
N HIS A 61 -15.09 14.44 11.58
CA HIS A 61 -16.35 14.54 10.82
C HIS A 61 -17.54 14.65 11.78
N PRO A 62 -17.96 15.88 12.16
CA PRO A 62 -19.06 16.06 13.11
C PRO A 62 -20.36 15.45 12.63
N ALA A 63 -21.22 15.05 13.56
CA ALA A 63 -22.62 14.76 13.21
C ALA A 63 -23.34 16.07 12.85
N GLU A 64 -24.44 15.95 12.08
CA GLU A 64 -25.30 17.09 11.81
C GLU A 64 -25.81 17.70 13.12
N GLY A 65 -25.61 19.01 13.29
CA GLY A 65 -25.97 19.75 14.50
C GLY A 65 -25.06 19.53 15.72
N GLU A 66 -23.95 18.78 15.60
CA GLU A 66 -23.00 18.59 16.70
C GLU A 66 -22.22 19.87 17.04
N LEU A 67 -21.86 20.64 16.01
CA LEU A 67 -21.18 21.93 16.12
C LEU A 67 -22.04 23.00 15.46
N ALA A 68 -22.19 24.15 16.09
CA ALA A 68 -22.82 25.30 15.44
C ALA A 68 -21.88 25.85 14.34
N ALA A 69 -22.43 26.52 13.33
CA ALA A 69 -21.62 27.12 12.27
C ALA A 69 -20.56 28.11 12.80
N ALA A 70 -20.86 28.81 13.91
CA ALA A 70 -19.90 29.70 14.57
C ALA A 70 -18.76 28.94 15.29
N ASP A 71 -18.99 27.67 15.65
CA ASP A 71 -18.01 26.86 16.39
C ASP A 71 -16.88 26.35 15.48
N SER A 72 -17.14 26.22 14.18
CA SER A 72 -16.23 25.70 13.16
C SER A 72 -15.63 26.78 12.24
N GLN A 73 -15.89 28.06 12.51
CA GLN A 73 -15.40 29.15 11.67
C GLN A 73 -13.92 29.46 11.92
N LEU A 74 -13.13 29.45 10.84
CA LEU A 74 -11.78 29.99 10.79
C LEU A 74 -11.79 31.44 10.28
N PRO A 75 -10.74 32.25 10.55
CA PRO A 75 -10.60 33.61 10.05
C PRO A 75 -10.45 33.72 8.52
N TRP A 76 -10.32 32.59 7.82
CA TRP A 76 -10.23 32.48 6.37
C TRP A 76 -11.12 31.33 5.88
N THR A 77 -11.51 31.42 4.60
CA THR A 77 -12.16 30.31 3.88
C THR A 77 -11.09 29.52 3.12
N PHE A 78 -11.21 28.21 3.10
CA PHE A 78 -10.42 27.38 2.19
C PHE A 78 -11.26 26.21 1.68
N ASP A 79 -10.98 25.83 0.42
CA ASP A 79 -11.60 24.67 -0.19
C ASP A 79 -10.89 23.42 0.30
N ASP A 80 -11.56 22.67 1.15
CA ASP A 80 -11.06 21.40 1.65
C ASP A 80 -11.22 20.29 0.59
N PRO A 81 -10.14 19.64 0.14
CA PRO A 81 -10.20 18.56 -0.84
C PRO A 81 -11.09 17.39 -0.42
N GLY A 82 -11.37 17.23 0.87
CA GLY A 82 -12.22 16.16 1.37
C GLY A 82 -13.71 16.32 1.10
N GLY A 83 -14.20 17.54 0.84
CA GLY A 83 -15.61 17.78 0.50
C GLY A 83 -16.62 17.29 1.54
N VAL A 84 -16.21 17.07 2.80
CA VAL A 84 -17.12 16.73 3.90
C VAL A 84 -17.50 18.01 4.62
N ASP A 85 -18.79 18.33 4.63
CA ASP A 85 -19.32 19.53 5.26
C ASP A 85 -18.93 19.62 6.74
N ASN A 86 -18.53 20.82 7.18
CA ASN A 86 -18.15 21.14 8.56
C ASN A 86 -17.01 20.27 9.13
N ALA A 87 -16.20 19.62 8.30
CA ALA A 87 -15.03 18.90 8.78
C ALA A 87 -14.09 19.86 9.53
N VAL A 88 -13.57 19.39 10.66
CA VAL A 88 -12.63 20.15 11.50
C VAL A 88 -11.26 19.48 11.43
N LEU A 89 -10.20 20.27 11.45
CA LEU A 89 -8.82 19.80 11.43
C LEU A 89 -8.05 20.33 12.65
N GLY A 90 -6.94 19.69 12.99
CA GLY A 90 -6.05 20.14 14.04
C GLY A 90 -6.55 19.86 15.46
N GLU A 91 -6.34 20.81 16.37
CA GLU A 91 -6.54 20.62 17.80
C GLU A 91 -7.99 20.34 18.21
N LEU A 92 -8.96 21.08 17.67
CA LEU A 92 -10.38 20.81 17.93
C LEU A 92 -10.79 19.43 17.39
N ALA A 93 -10.26 19.00 16.25
CA ALA A 93 -10.51 17.67 15.72
C ALA A 93 -9.96 16.57 16.64
N ARG A 94 -8.75 16.76 17.16
CA ARG A 94 -8.12 15.88 18.14
C ARG A 94 -8.94 15.78 19.42
N GLU A 95 -9.38 16.92 19.96
CA GLU A 95 -10.24 17.02 21.14
C GLU A 95 -11.54 16.22 20.95
N ARG A 96 -12.26 16.46 19.85
CA ARG A 96 -13.52 15.79 19.54
C ARG A 96 -13.36 14.29 19.30
N GLY A 97 -12.26 13.88 18.68
CA GLY A 97 -11.90 12.49 18.49
C GLY A 97 -11.71 11.69 19.79
N THR A 98 -11.43 12.37 20.91
CA THR A 98 -11.36 11.74 22.25
C THR A 98 -12.71 11.59 22.95
N ARG A 99 -13.81 12.00 22.30
CA ARG A 99 -15.16 12.00 22.89
C ARG A 99 -16.17 11.22 22.08
N VAL A 100 -16.06 11.23 20.75
CA VAL A 100 -17.05 10.64 19.85
C VAL A 100 -16.42 9.52 19.02
N PRO A 101 -16.89 8.26 19.16
CA PRO A 101 -16.29 7.12 18.49
C PRO A 101 -16.51 7.16 16.97
N GLY A 102 -15.52 6.69 16.21
CA GLY A 102 -15.65 6.40 14.78
C GLY A 102 -15.71 7.58 13.82
N ARG A 103 -15.51 8.82 14.29
CA ARG A 103 -15.58 10.06 13.48
C ARG A 103 -14.23 10.74 13.24
N LEU A 104 -13.14 10.20 13.78
CA LEU A 104 -11.80 10.76 13.67
C LEU A 104 -10.99 10.03 12.59
N VAL A 105 -10.59 10.76 11.55
CA VAL A 105 -9.53 10.37 10.62
C VAL A 105 -8.18 10.66 11.28
N ALA A 106 -7.35 9.63 11.45
CA ALA A 106 -6.01 9.73 12.03
C ALA A 106 -5.03 8.81 11.29
N SER A 107 -3.74 9.05 11.51
CA SER A 107 -2.62 8.28 10.94
C SER A 107 -2.67 8.12 9.42
N ALA A 108 -3.24 9.11 8.69
CA ALA A 108 -3.42 9.06 7.24
C ALA A 108 -2.10 8.80 6.49
N LYS A 109 -0.98 9.33 6.99
CA LYS A 109 0.37 9.07 6.44
C LYS A 109 0.72 7.58 6.46
N SER A 110 0.44 6.87 7.56
CA SER A 110 0.66 5.42 7.67
C SER A 110 -0.21 4.62 6.68
N TRP A 111 -1.38 5.14 6.31
CA TRP A 111 -2.23 4.49 5.30
C TRP A 111 -1.72 4.67 3.86
N LEU A 112 -0.91 5.70 3.58
CA LEU A 112 -0.30 5.89 2.26
C LEU A 112 0.70 4.78 1.89
N SER A 113 1.29 4.12 2.89
CA SER A 113 2.18 2.97 2.70
C SER A 113 1.46 1.61 2.73
N HIS A 114 0.15 1.56 3.00
CA HIS A 114 -0.59 0.29 3.08
C HIS A 114 -1.04 -0.24 1.71
N ALA A 115 -0.34 -1.24 1.17
CA ALA A 115 -0.65 -1.81 -0.15
C ALA A 115 -1.92 -2.67 -0.25
N GLY A 116 -2.49 -3.11 0.87
CA GLY A 116 -3.69 -3.96 0.90
C GLY A 116 -5.03 -3.21 0.77
N VAL A 117 -4.99 -1.87 0.74
CA VAL A 117 -6.18 -1.01 0.66
C VAL A 117 -6.02 -0.03 -0.50
N ASP A 118 -7.16 0.36 -1.09
CA ASP A 118 -7.16 1.43 -2.09
C ASP A 118 -6.96 2.77 -1.39
N ARG A 119 -5.78 3.37 -1.56
CA ARG A 119 -5.32 4.59 -0.87
C ARG A 119 -5.94 5.86 -1.47
N THR A 120 -6.67 5.71 -2.57
CA THR A 120 -7.42 6.78 -3.25
C THR A 120 -8.92 6.69 -2.99
N ALA A 121 -9.42 5.53 -2.52
CA ALA A 121 -10.82 5.32 -2.15
C ALA A 121 -11.15 5.90 -0.76
N PRO A 122 -12.41 6.31 -0.50
CA PRO A 122 -12.84 6.86 0.78
C PRO A 122 -12.95 5.78 1.87
N VAL A 123 -11.82 5.46 2.51
CA VAL A 123 -11.72 4.38 3.51
C VAL A 123 -11.57 4.87 4.96
N LEU A 124 -11.28 6.15 5.19
CA LEU A 124 -11.07 6.73 6.53
C LEU A 124 -12.24 7.64 6.95
N PRO A 125 -12.75 7.56 8.20
CA PRO A 125 -12.21 6.76 9.30
C PRO A 125 -12.45 5.26 9.11
N TRP A 126 -11.41 4.46 9.37
CA TRP A 126 -11.46 3.01 9.18
C TRP A 126 -12.47 2.39 10.15
N GLY A 127 -13.32 1.51 9.63
CA GLY A 127 -14.39 0.88 10.41
C GLY A 127 -15.47 1.83 10.93
N ALA A 128 -15.55 3.06 10.41
CA ALA A 128 -16.70 3.93 10.66
C ALA A 128 -17.99 3.34 10.07
N ALA A 129 -19.10 3.62 10.74
CA ALA A 129 -20.45 3.25 10.32
C ALA A 129 -20.80 3.88 8.95
N GLU A 130 -21.78 3.31 8.24
CA GLU A 130 -22.09 3.69 6.84
C GLU A 130 -22.56 5.15 6.72
N GLU A 131 -23.20 5.69 7.76
CA GLU A 131 -23.68 7.07 7.83
C GLU A 131 -22.57 8.11 8.04
N ILE A 132 -21.35 7.67 8.37
CA ILE A 132 -20.21 8.57 8.61
C ILE A 132 -19.46 8.73 7.30
N ALA A 133 -19.42 9.97 6.80
CA ALA A 133 -18.66 10.30 5.59
C ALA A 133 -17.20 9.86 5.72
N LYS A 134 -16.63 9.32 4.64
CA LYS A 134 -15.24 8.85 4.58
C LYS A 134 -14.46 9.59 3.52
N VAL A 135 -13.14 9.68 3.71
CA VAL A 135 -12.17 10.26 2.77
C VAL A 135 -11.00 9.28 2.58
N SER A 136 -10.24 9.47 1.51
CA SER A 136 -9.06 8.65 1.25
C SER A 136 -7.84 9.13 2.05
N PRO A 137 -6.83 8.28 2.30
CA PRO A 137 -5.55 8.68 2.88
C PRO A 137 -4.89 9.85 2.15
N VAL A 138 -4.94 9.85 0.81
CA VAL A 138 -4.44 10.94 -0.03
C VAL A 138 -5.20 12.23 0.25
N VAL A 139 -6.53 12.17 0.26
CA VAL A 139 -7.40 13.34 0.49
C VAL A 139 -7.23 13.89 1.91
N ALA A 140 -7.15 13.03 2.93
CA ALA A 140 -6.90 13.45 4.30
C ALA A 140 -5.57 14.20 4.43
N SER A 141 -4.50 13.67 3.81
CA SER A 141 -3.19 14.32 3.77
C SER A 141 -3.23 15.66 3.02
N ALA A 142 -3.96 15.71 1.90
CA ALA A 142 -4.19 16.94 1.14
C ALA A 142 -4.95 18.00 1.97
N SER A 143 -5.87 17.57 2.84
CA SER A 143 -6.64 18.45 3.72
C SER A 143 -5.74 19.19 4.71
N TYR A 144 -4.76 18.48 5.29
CA TYR A 144 -3.79 19.08 6.23
C TYR A 144 -2.90 20.12 5.52
N LEU A 145 -2.42 19.78 4.32
CA LEU A 145 -1.61 20.69 3.50
C LEU A 145 -2.43 21.90 3.00
N ALA A 146 -3.70 21.71 2.65
CA ALA A 146 -4.60 22.79 2.25
C ALA A 146 -4.87 23.76 3.40
N HIS A 147 -5.05 23.25 4.64
CA HIS A 147 -5.15 24.08 5.85
C HIS A 147 -3.89 24.90 6.06
N VAL A 148 -2.70 24.27 5.98
CA VAL A 148 -1.41 24.95 6.09
C VAL A 148 -1.26 26.04 5.03
N ARG A 149 -1.57 25.74 3.76
CA ARG A 149 -1.52 26.69 2.67
C ARG A 149 -2.42 27.89 2.92
N ALA A 150 -3.65 27.65 3.35
CA ALA A 150 -4.60 28.72 3.62
C ALA A 150 -4.16 29.62 4.79
N ALA A 151 -3.71 29.02 5.90
CA ALA A 151 -3.16 29.76 7.04
C ALA A 151 -1.92 30.58 6.64
N TRP A 152 -1.01 30.01 5.83
CA TRP A 152 0.15 30.73 5.30
C TRP A 152 -0.27 31.91 4.43
N ASN A 153 -1.18 31.70 3.49
CA ASN A 153 -1.61 32.72 2.54
C ASN A 153 -2.34 33.87 3.23
N GLN A 154 -3.05 33.59 4.32
CA GLN A 154 -3.63 34.61 5.19
C GLN A 154 -2.56 35.48 5.86
N ARG A 155 -1.48 34.85 6.37
CA ARG A 155 -0.39 35.56 7.05
C ARG A 155 0.54 36.30 6.08
N PHE A 156 0.77 35.73 4.90
CA PHE A 156 1.69 36.23 3.87
C PHE A 156 0.98 36.44 2.52
N PRO A 157 0.00 37.37 2.43
CA PRO A 157 -0.85 37.51 1.24
C PRO A 157 -0.09 37.92 -0.04
N ARG A 158 1.11 38.50 0.11
CA ARG A 158 2.00 38.88 -1.02
C ARG A 158 3.03 37.81 -1.36
N GLN A 159 3.13 36.75 -0.58
CA GLN A 159 4.07 35.63 -0.75
C GLN A 159 3.32 34.31 -0.55
N PRO A 160 2.34 33.99 -1.41
CA PRO A 160 1.55 32.78 -1.26
C PRO A 160 2.43 31.54 -1.30
N LEU A 161 2.06 30.52 -0.52
CA LEU A 161 2.87 29.33 -0.26
C LEU A 161 3.20 28.59 -1.55
N GLU A 162 2.23 28.45 -2.45
CA GLU A 162 2.39 27.78 -3.75
C GLU A 162 3.36 28.49 -4.73
N ARG A 163 3.89 29.67 -4.37
CA ARG A 163 4.92 30.40 -5.12
C ARG A 163 6.26 30.47 -4.38
N GLN A 164 6.40 29.74 -3.28
CA GLN A 164 7.64 29.64 -2.51
C GLN A 164 8.38 28.37 -2.89
N GLU A 165 9.65 28.26 -2.49
CA GLU A 165 10.38 27.00 -2.63
C GLU A 165 9.97 26.06 -1.49
N LEU A 166 9.42 24.89 -1.82
CA LEU A 166 8.87 23.95 -0.84
C LEU A 166 9.74 22.69 -0.72
N VAL A 167 10.00 22.29 0.52
CA VAL A 167 10.58 20.98 0.86
C VAL A 167 9.59 20.26 1.77
N LEU A 168 9.11 19.09 1.34
CA LEU A 168 8.15 18.26 2.06
C LEU A 168 8.84 16.99 2.57
N THR A 169 8.57 16.59 3.81
CA THR A 169 9.23 15.42 4.41
C THR A 169 8.46 14.11 4.18
N VAL A 170 9.21 13.03 4.03
CA VAL A 170 8.70 11.66 3.95
C VAL A 170 9.53 10.72 4.82
N PRO A 171 8.97 9.63 5.36
CA PRO A 171 9.75 8.61 6.04
C PRO A 171 10.82 8.05 5.09
N ALA A 172 12.04 7.84 5.59
CA ALA A 172 13.12 7.24 4.81
C ALA A 172 12.71 5.88 4.21
N SER A 173 11.84 5.20 4.94
CA SER A 173 11.36 3.88 4.59
C SER A 173 10.19 3.84 3.60
N PHE A 174 9.60 4.97 3.20
CA PHE A 174 8.53 4.98 2.19
C PHE A 174 8.97 4.35 0.85
N ASP A 175 8.09 3.56 0.25
CA ASP A 175 8.25 3.06 -1.10
C ASP A 175 7.91 4.13 -2.15
N GLU A 176 8.21 3.86 -3.41
CA GLU A 176 7.98 4.79 -4.52
C GLU A 176 6.51 5.15 -4.69
N ALA A 177 5.60 4.21 -4.43
CA ALA A 177 4.17 4.44 -4.53
C ALA A 177 3.68 5.41 -3.44
N ALA A 178 4.11 5.25 -2.19
CA ALA A 178 3.77 6.13 -1.08
C ALA A 178 4.35 7.54 -1.28
N ARG A 179 5.58 7.66 -1.82
CA ARG A 179 6.17 8.96 -2.20
C ARG A 179 5.34 9.65 -3.27
N THR A 180 4.94 8.93 -4.32
CA THR A 180 4.11 9.46 -5.40
C THR A 180 2.74 9.92 -4.88
N LEU A 181 2.09 9.13 -4.02
CA LEU A 181 0.81 9.50 -3.41
C LEU A 181 0.92 10.71 -2.46
N THR A 182 2.08 10.91 -1.83
CA THR A 182 2.37 12.10 -1.02
C THR A 182 2.48 13.35 -1.89
N VAL A 183 3.13 13.24 -3.06
CA VAL A 183 3.18 14.31 -4.06
C VAL A 183 1.78 14.61 -4.61
N GLU A 184 0.97 13.59 -4.87
CA GLU A 184 -0.42 13.77 -5.31
C GLU A 184 -1.27 14.48 -4.25
N ALA A 185 -1.10 14.14 -2.97
CA ALA A 185 -1.77 14.86 -1.88
C ALA A 185 -1.39 16.35 -1.85
N ALA A 186 -0.11 16.67 -2.06
CA ALA A 186 0.34 18.06 -2.16
C ALA A 186 -0.24 18.78 -3.38
N ARG A 187 -0.31 18.11 -4.54
CA ARG A 187 -0.95 18.64 -5.74
C ARG A 187 -2.43 18.95 -5.50
N LEU A 188 -3.18 18.04 -4.86
CA LEU A 188 -4.59 18.25 -4.50
C LEU A 188 -4.77 19.41 -3.50
N ALA A 189 -3.79 19.68 -2.64
CA ALA A 189 -3.77 20.85 -1.77
C ALA A 189 -3.43 22.18 -2.49
N GLY A 190 -3.08 22.11 -3.79
CA GLY A 190 -2.63 23.25 -4.59
C GLY A 190 -1.16 23.61 -4.39
N LEU A 191 -0.32 22.64 -4.03
CA LEU A 191 1.15 22.76 -3.91
C LEU A 191 1.84 21.86 -4.96
N PRO A 192 1.82 22.24 -6.26
CA PRO A 192 2.28 21.37 -7.35
C PRO A 192 3.80 21.25 -7.48
N GLU A 193 4.56 22.20 -6.94
CA GLU A 193 6.02 22.27 -7.04
C GLU A 193 6.65 22.11 -5.65
N LEU A 194 7.34 20.99 -5.42
CA LEU A 194 8.02 20.70 -4.16
C LEU A 194 9.21 19.77 -4.38
N ARG A 195 10.09 19.69 -3.38
CA ARG A 195 11.10 18.64 -3.24
C ARG A 195 10.82 17.75 -2.04
N LEU A 196 11.27 16.50 -2.08
CA LEU A 196 11.17 15.60 -0.95
C LEU A 196 12.50 15.53 -0.19
N VAL A 197 12.42 15.33 1.12
CA VAL A 197 13.56 14.98 1.98
C VAL A 197 13.12 13.90 2.97
N GLU A 198 14.04 13.00 3.32
CA GLU A 198 13.76 11.99 4.33
C GLU A 198 13.78 12.58 5.73
N GLU A 199 12.82 12.19 6.57
CA GLU A 199 12.68 12.66 7.97
C GLU A 199 13.97 12.56 8.82
N PRO A 200 14.66 11.40 8.91
CA PRO A 200 15.90 11.31 9.69
C PRO A 200 17.02 12.17 9.10
N GLN A 201 17.08 12.35 7.78
CA GLN A 201 18.04 13.26 7.16
C GLN A 201 17.73 14.73 7.49
N ALA A 202 16.45 15.11 7.46
CA ALA A 202 16.01 16.43 7.87
C ALA A 202 16.39 16.70 9.33
N ALA A 203 16.08 15.78 10.25
CA ALA A 203 16.47 15.92 11.67
C ALA A 203 17.99 16.12 11.84
N CYS A 204 18.81 15.39 11.08
CA CYS A 204 20.26 15.59 11.08
C CYS A 204 20.66 16.97 10.53
N HIS A 205 20.02 17.45 9.45
CA HIS A 205 20.25 18.78 8.93
C HIS A 205 19.87 19.90 9.91
N ASP A 206 18.83 19.73 10.73
CA ASP A 206 18.52 20.67 11.81
C ASP A 206 19.66 20.73 12.83
N TRP A 207 20.16 19.57 13.27
CA TRP A 207 21.29 19.50 14.19
C TRP A 207 22.54 20.20 13.62
N LEU A 208 22.89 19.90 12.37
CA LEU A 208 24.01 20.52 11.67
C LEU A 208 23.86 22.05 11.55
N HIS A 209 22.64 22.54 11.31
CA HIS A 209 22.39 23.97 11.21
C HIS A 209 22.51 24.68 12.56
N ARG A 210 22.01 24.08 13.65
CA ARG A 210 22.12 24.60 15.01
C ARG A 210 23.57 24.64 15.50
N HIS A 211 24.37 23.66 15.10
CA HIS A 211 25.78 23.50 15.49
C HIS A 211 26.77 23.92 14.41
N ARG A 212 26.35 24.68 13.40
CA ARG A 212 27.20 25.05 12.25
C ARG A 212 28.54 25.70 12.63
N ASP A 213 28.59 26.37 13.78
CA ASP A 213 29.79 27.06 14.29
C ASP A 213 30.68 26.13 15.14
N THR A 214 30.18 24.98 15.58
CA THR A 214 30.83 24.05 16.53
C THR A 214 30.86 22.60 16.05
N VAL A 215 30.34 22.31 14.85
CA VAL A 215 30.08 20.94 14.35
C VAL A 215 31.29 20.01 14.42
N ALA A 216 32.49 20.52 14.11
CA ALA A 216 33.72 19.73 14.17
C ALA A 216 34.08 19.36 15.63
N ALA A 217 33.85 20.26 16.58
CA ALA A 217 34.07 20.02 18.00
C ALA A 217 33.00 19.06 18.58
N ASP A 218 31.72 19.26 18.21
CA ASP A 218 30.61 18.46 18.73
C ASP A 218 30.63 17.02 18.21
N LEU A 219 31.01 16.82 16.94
CA LEU A 219 31.23 15.46 16.40
C LEU A 219 32.54 14.85 16.92
N GLY A 220 33.56 15.66 17.16
CA GLY A 220 34.86 15.24 17.68
C GLY A 220 35.44 14.05 16.92
N GLU A 221 35.70 12.96 17.64
CA GLU A 221 36.28 11.73 17.08
C GLU A 221 35.24 10.73 16.52
N SER A 222 33.97 11.11 16.45
CA SER A 222 32.93 10.24 15.91
C SER A 222 33.20 9.89 14.44
N ARG A 223 32.99 8.63 14.06
CA ARG A 223 33.11 8.16 12.67
C ARG A 223 31.81 7.55 12.14
N LEU A 224 30.96 7.04 13.03
CA LEU A 224 29.68 6.46 12.68
C LEU A 224 28.55 7.07 13.53
N LEU A 225 27.65 7.78 12.85
CA LEU A 225 26.44 8.37 13.43
C LEU A 225 25.22 7.55 13.06
N LEU A 226 24.42 7.17 14.06
CA LEU A 226 23.07 6.65 13.90
C LEU A 226 22.06 7.76 14.16
N VAL A 227 21.22 8.06 13.17
CA VAL A 227 19.98 8.81 13.39
C VAL A 227 18.87 7.80 13.60
N CYS A 228 18.25 7.83 14.78
CA CYS A 228 17.12 6.98 15.14
C CYS A 228 15.88 7.86 15.26
N ASP A 229 15.00 7.81 14.26
CA ASP A 229 13.75 8.54 14.23
C ASP A 229 12.59 7.60 14.57
N VAL A 230 11.95 7.80 15.72
CA VAL A 230 10.80 7.01 16.17
C VAL A 230 9.61 7.94 16.35
N GLY A 231 8.81 8.03 15.28
CA GLY A 231 7.62 8.85 15.22
C GLY A 231 6.36 8.17 15.77
N GLY A 232 5.20 8.71 15.36
CA GLY A 232 3.90 8.12 15.68
C GLY A 232 3.67 6.78 14.96
N GLY A 233 3.95 6.70 13.65
CA GLY A 233 3.61 5.53 12.85
C GLY A 233 4.79 4.67 12.38
N THR A 234 6.01 5.21 12.38
CA THR A 234 7.18 4.57 11.78
C THR A 234 8.41 4.72 12.66
N THR A 235 9.34 3.78 12.48
CA THR A 235 10.72 3.85 12.98
C THR A 235 11.63 3.89 11.75
N ASP A 236 12.35 4.99 11.57
CA ASP A 236 13.25 5.21 10.46
C ASP A 236 14.67 5.35 11.00
N LEU A 237 15.57 4.49 10.53
CA LEU A 237 16.97 4.44 10.96
C LEU A 237 17.87 4.85 9.80
N THR A 238 18.85 5.70 10.07
CA THR A 238 19.86 6.12 9.09
C THR A 238 21.26 6.03 9.70
N LEU A 239 22.20 5.42 8.97
CA LEU A 239 23.62 5.45 9.29
C LEU A 239 24.34 6.47 8.42
N ILE A 240 25.17 7.29 9.06
CA ILE A 240 25.97 8.33 8.44
C ILE A 240 27.43 8.11 8.84
N GLN A 241 28.29 7.95 7.83
CA GLN A 241 29.73 8.01 7.98
C GLN A 241 30.16 9.47 8.16
N ILE A 242 31.03 9.70 9.13
CA ILE A 242 31.67 11.00 9.39
C ILE A 242 33.14 10.87 9.02
N GLU A 243 33.54 11.56 7.96
CA GLU A 243 34.94 11.71 7.57
C GLU A 243 35.46 13.05 8.12
N PRO A 244 36.53 13.07 8.93
CA PRO A 244 37.13 14.32 9.38
C PRO A 244 37.68 15.11 8.19
N GLY A 245 37.47 16.43 8.19
CA GLY A 245 37.99 17.35 7.19
C GLY A 245 38.78 18.51 7.81
N GLU A 246 39.52 19.27 7.00
CA GLU A 246 40.40 20.35 7.49
C GLU A 246 39.64 21.52 8.14
N GLN A 247 38.42 21.82 7.67
CA GLN A 247 37.56 22.89 8.21
C GLN A 247 36.20 22.35 8.67
N GLU A 248 35.60 21.48 7.86
CA GLU A 248 34.29 20.91 8.10
C GLU A 248 34.32 19.39 7.85
N PRO A 249 33.60 18.59 8.65
CA PRO A 249 33.49 17.15 8.43
C PRO A 249 32.66 16.85 7.18
N ARG A 250 32.99 15.77 6.48
CA ARG A 250 32.18 15.25 5.38
C ARG A 250 31.26 14.16 5.91
N LEU A 251 29.96 14.36 5.74
CA LEU A 251 28.93 13.40 6.14
C LEU A 251 28.44 12.65 4.90
N THR A 252 28.47 11.31 4.96
CA THR A 252 27.98 10.44 3.88
C THR A 252 26.97 9.46 4.44
N ARG A 253 25.73 9.48 3.95
CA ARG A 253 24.74 8.47 4.29
C ARG A 253 25.17 7.12 3.71
N ILE A 254 25.23 6.10 4.54
CA ILE A 254 25.70 4.75 4.16
C ILE A 254 24.67 3.64 4.38
N GLY A 255 23.57 3.91 5.08
CA GLY A 255 22.51 2.92 5.27
C GLY A 255 21.18 3.53 5.72
N VAL A 256 20.07 2.91 5.30
CA VAL A 256 18.70 3.22 5.74
C VAL A 256 17.92 1.94 6.06
N SER A 257 16.97 2.02 6.98
CA SER A 257 16.09 0.89 7.32
C SER A 257 15.05 0.60 6.23
N GLU A 258 14.47 -0.60 6.28
CA GLU A 258 13.26 -0.95 5.55
C GLU A 258 12.01 -0.28 6.19
N HIS A 259 10.84 -0.41 5.56
CA HIS A 259 9.57 0.10 6.10
C HIS A 259 9.13 -0.62 7.36
N LEU A 260 9.41 0.03 8.49
CA LEU A 260 9.09 -0.46 9.81
C LEU A 260 7.90 0.34 10.37
N MET A 261 6.69 -0.22 10.20
CA MET A 261 5.45 0.29 10.81
C MET A 261 5.41 -0.02 12.31
N LEU A 262 6.28 0.67 13.04
CA LEU A 262 6.49 0.55 14.48
C LEU A 262 6.77 1.93 15.06
N GLY A 263 5.96 2.39 16.01
CA GLY A 263 6.14 3.68 16.64
C GLY A 263 5.16 3.91 17.79
N GLY A 264 4.87 5.17 18.08
CA GLY A 264 3.94 5.57 19.14
C GLY A 264 2.53 4.97 19.03
N ASP A 265 2.02 4.75 17.81
CA ASP A 265 0.71 4.14 17.55
C ASP A 265 0.67 2.67 18.02
N ASN A 266 1.78 1.94 17.88
CA ASN A 266 1.90 0.57 18.37
C ASN A 266 1.92 0.54 19.90
N MET A 267 2.58 1.51 20.55
CA MET A 267 2.58 1.66 22.00
C MET A 267 1.17 1.97 22.51
N ASP A 268 0.47 2.89 21.84
CA ASP A 268 -0.94 3.23 22.15
C ASP A 268 -1.84 1.99 22.03
N LEU A 269 -1.62 1.16 21.00
CA LEU A 269 -2.35 -0.09 20.78
C LEU A 269 -2.06 -1.14 21.86
N THR A 270 -0.79 -1.30 22.26
CA THR A 270 -0.43 -2.20 23.36
C THR A 270 -1.14 -1.81 24.65
N LEU A 271 -1.15 -0.52 25.00
CA LEU A 271 -1.89 -0.02 26.16
C LEU A 271 -3.40 -0.23 26.00
N ALA A 272 -3.95 0.07 24.82
CA ALA A 272 -5.38 -0.13 24.54
C ALA A 272 -5.81 -1.59 24.70
N ARG A 273 -5.01 -2.56 24.26
CA ARG A 273 -5.30 -3.99 24.49
C ARG A 273 -5.29 -4.35 25.97
N THR A 274 -4.29 -3.88 26.71
CA THR A 274 -4.21 -4.11 28.16
C THR A 274 -5.43 -3.52 28.88
N VAL A 275 -5.84 -2.31 28.49
CA VAL A 275 -7.04 -1.67 29.03
C VAL A 275 -8.30 -2.42 28.62
N GLU A 276 -8.48 -2.75 27.33
CA GLU A 276 -9.62 -3.49 26.78
C GLU A 276 -9.84 -4.81 27.53
N ALA A 277 -8.77 -5.55 27.84
CA ALA A 277 -8.85 -6.79 28.61
C ALA A 277 -9.36 -6.62 30.06
N ARG A 278 -9.26 -5.41 30.62
CA ARG A 278 -9.77 -5.06 31.96
C ARG A 278 -11.18 -4.51 31.94
N LEU A 279 -11.64 -4.00 30.79
CA LEU A 279 -12.99 -3.47 30.67
C LEU A 279 -14.00 -4.63 30.69
N SER A 280 -15.09 -4.43 31.43
CA SER A 280 -16.23 -5.34 31.36
C SER A 280 -17.01 -5.17 30.04
N GLY A 281 -17.67 -6.24 29.56
CA GLY A 281 -18.57 -6.17 28.40
C GLY A 281 -18.02 -6.70 27.07
N GLY A 282 -16.89 -7.39 27.07
CA GLY A 282 -16.35 -8.04 25.87
C GLY A 282 -15.56 -7.10 24.95
N ARG A 283 -15.24 -7.60 23.75
CA ARG A 283 -14.41 -6.90 22.74
C ARG A 283 -15.05 -5.59 22.29
N LEU A 284 -14.27 -4.51 22.22
CA LEU A 284 -14.72 -3.19 21.78
C LEU A 284 -15.01 -3.17 20.28
N SER A 285 -16.01 -2.39 19.90
CA SER A 285 -16.22 -2.01 18.49
C SER A 285 -15.04 -1.19 17.96
N THR A 286 -14.87 -1.12 16.64
CA THR A 286 -13.77 -0.34 16.02
C THR A 286 -13.82 1.13 16.41
N GLY A 287 -15.01 1.72 16.51
CA GLY A 287 -15.19 3.10 16.95
C GLY A 287 -14.79 3.33 18.42
N GLU A 288 -15.17 2.42 19.32
CA GLU A 288 -14.80 2.47 20.74
C GLU A 288 -13.31 2.21 20.97
N LEU A 289 -12.70 1.32 20.18
CA LEU A 289 -11.25 1.12 20.21
C LEU A 289 -10.51 2.38 19.73
N SER A 290 -10.98 3.03 18.66
CA SER A 290 -10.38 4.28 18.17
C SER A 290 -10.39 5.36 19.25
N LEU A 291 -11.50 5.46 19.99
CA LEU A 291 -11.61 6.32 21.18
C LEU A 291 -10.61 5.90 22.28
N LEU A 292 -10.55 4.61 22.62
CA LEU A 292 -9.63 4.08 23.61
C LEU A 292 -8.16 4.35 23.25
N LEU A 293 -7.78 4.23 21.98
CA LEU A 293 -6.45 4.54 21.48
C LEU A 293 -6.06 5.99 21.76
N GLN A 294 -6.95 6.95 21.49
CA GLN A 294 -6.68 8.35 21.78
C GLN A 294 -6.54 8.62 23.29
N GLN A 295 -7.34 7.94 24.12
CA GLN A 295 -7.23 8.04 25.58
C GLN A 295 -5.93 7.41 26.10
N CYS A 296 -5.54 6.25 25.57
CA CYS A 296 -4.28 5.58 25.88
C CYS A 296 -3.06 6.40 25.43
N ARG A 297 -3.14 7.11 24.30
CA ARG A 297 -2.10 8.06 23.87
C ARG A 297 -1.89 9.15 24.92
N GLY A 298 -2.97 9.80 25.35
CA GLY A 298 -2.89 10.82 26.40
C GLY A 298 -2.39 10.25 27.74
N ALA A 299 -2.74 8.99 28.07
CA ALA A 299 -2.22 8.32 29.25
C ALA A 299 -0.72 8.01 29.15
N LYS A 300 -0.25 7.51 27.99
CA LYS A 300 1.17 7.26 27.69
C LYS A 300 1.99 8.52 27.88
N GLU A 301 1.58 9.61 27.23
CA GLU A 301 2.31 10.89 27.28
C GLU A 301 2.40 11.42 28.72
N ARG A 302 1.32 11.34 29.50
CA ARG A 302 1.35 11.75 30.92
C ARG A 302 2.19 10.82 31.80
N LEU A 303 2.11 9.51 31.62
CA LEU A 303 2.79 8.52 32.48
C LEU A 303 4.29 8.36 32.15
N LEU A 304 4.73 8.84 30.98
CA LEU A 304 6.14 8.89 30.59
C LEU A 304 6.80 10.28 30.75
N ALA A 305 6.03 11.29 31.16
CA ALA A 305 6.55 12.63 31.46
C ALA A 305 7.50 12.62 32.68
N THR A 306 8.33 13.66 32.78
CA THR A 306 9.27 13.83 33.90
C THR A 306 8.57 13.96 35.25
N ASP A 307 7.41 14.61 35.28
CA ASP A 307 6.53 14.81 36.44
C ASP A 307 5.34 13.84 36.43
N ALA A 308 5.52 12.64 35.84
CA ALA A 308 4.46 11.67 35.65
C ALA A 308 3.73 11.29 36.97
N PRO A 309 2.38 11.33 36.98
CA PRO A 309 1.59 10.84 38.12
C PRO A 309 1.79 9.33 38.31
N GLU A 310 1.45 8.82 39.50
CA GLU A 310 1.54 7.37 39.75
C GLU A 310 0.55 6.56 38.90
N ARG A 311 -0.61 7.14 38.61
CA ARG A 311 -1.72 6.48 37.91
C ARG A 311 -2.51 7.46 37.05
N VAL A 312 -3.09 6.93 35.97
CA VAL A 312 -4.04 7.64 35.11
C VAL A 312 -5.23 6.73 34.84
N THR A 313 -6.43 7.27 34.99
CA THR A 313 -7.67 6.60 34.60
C THR A 313 -7.94 6.83 33.11
N VAL A 314 -8.18 5.75 32.38
CA VAL A 314 -8.61 5.75 30.97
C VAL A 314 -10.08 5.38 30.93
N THR A 315 -10.90 6.23 30.28
CA THR A 315 -12.36 6.05 30.21
C THR A 315 -12.83 5.93 28.77
N VAL A 316 -13.65 4.93 28.49
CA VAL A 316 -14.37 4.73 27.23
C VAL A 316 -15.85 4.96 27.49
N LEU A 317 -16.42 6.00 26.90
CA LEU A 317 -17.85 6.27 26.98
C LEU A 317 -18.61 5.26 26.10
N GLY A 318 -19.65 4.62 26.65
CA GLY A 318 -20.49 3.71 25.88
C GLY A 318 -21.28 4.44 24.79
N GLY A 319 -21.35 3.85 23.59
CA GLY A 319 -22.16 4.40 22.49
C GLY A 319 -23.67 4.12 22.63
N GLY A 320 -24.50 5.08 22.21
CA GLY A 320 -25.96 4.90 22.04
C GLY A 320 -26.85 5.75 22.98
N ALA A 321 -28.18 5.63 22.82
CA ALA A 321 -29.22 6.42 23.53
C ALA A 321 -29.26 6.25 25.07
N ARG A 322 -28.35 5.46 25.65
CA ARG A 322 -28.12 5.34 27.10
C ARG A 322 -26.76 5.95 27.47
N LEU A 323 -26.60 7.24 27.19
CA LEU A 323 -25.43 8.04 27.61
C LEU A 323 -25.33 8.20 29.14
N ILE A 324 -26.40 7.90 29.88
CA ILE A 324 -26.44 7.96 31.34
C ILE A 324 -26.22 6.55 31.89
N GLY A 325 -24.95 6.17 32.10
CA GLY A 325 -24.56 4.98 32.89
C GLY A 325 -23.66 3.92 32.23
N GLY A 326 -23.22 4.10 30.98
CA GLY A 326 -22.42 3.10 30.23
C GLY A 326 -20.90 3.33 30.15
N ALA A 327 -20.34 4.26 30.91
CA ALA A 327 -18.91 4.55 30.87
C ALA A 327 -18.10 3.41 31.50
N ARG A 328 -17.10 2.93 30.77
CA ARG A 328 -16.16 1.88 31.22
C ARG A 328 -14.81 2.52 31.47
N ALA A 329 -14.19 2.22 32.60
CA ALA A 329 -12.90 2.79 32.95
C ALA A 329 -11.94 1.71 33.48
N ALA A 330 -10.65 1.93 33.24
CA ALA A 330 -9.57 1.17 33.85
C ALA A 330 -8.43 2.13 34.21
N GLU A 331 -7.62 1.76 35.20
CA GLU A 331 -6.41 2.49 35.54
C GLU A 331 -5.18 1.89 34.86
N LEU A 332 -4.25 2.75 34.49
CA LEU A 332 -2.87 2.42 34.12
C LEU A 332 -1.94 3.05 35.15
N SER A 333 -1.01 2.27 35.70
CA SER A 333 0.04 2.80 36.58
C SER A 333 1.30 3.16 35.79
N ARG A 334 2.10 4.07 36.33
CA ARG A 334 3.39 4.46 35.75
C ARG A 334 4.33 3.26 35.57
N ASP A 335 4.43 2.39 36.57
CA ASP A 335 5.33 1.24 36.54
C ASP A 335 4.89 0.19 35.50
N GLU A 336 3.57 0.01 35.35
CA GLU A 336 3.01 -0.83 34.31
C GLU A 336 3.32 -0.29 32.92
N VAL A 337 3.10 1.01 32.69
CA VAL A 337 3.40 1.63 31.39
C VAL A 337 4.89 1.53 31.07
N ARG A 338 5.77 1.69 32.06
CA ARG A 338 7.21 1.47 31.89
C ARG A 338 7.53 0.02 31.51
N ALA A 339 6.97 -0.95 32.21
CA ALA A 339 7.18 -2.37 31.90
C ALA A 339 6.68 -2.72 30.48
N LEU A 340 5.49 -2.27 30.10
CA LEU A 340 4.91 -2.58 28.79
C LEU A 340 5.63 -1.85 27.65
N LEU A 341 5.97 -0.58 27.83
CA LEU A 341 6.48 0.26 26.75
C LEU A 341 8.01 0.29 26.70
N VAL A 342 8.68 0.51 27.84
CA VAL A 342 10.14 0.57 27.89
C VAL A 342 10.73 -0.83 27.74
N ASP A 343 10.31 -1.79 28.57
CA ASP A 343 10.85 -3.16 28.48
C ASP A 343 10.31 -3.94 27.29
N GLY A 344 9.08 -3.64 26.84
CA GLY A 344 8.46 -4.31 25.70
C GLY A 344 8.97 -3.85 24.33
N PHE A 345 9.14 -2.53 24.12
CA PHE A 345 9.60 -1.99 22.83
C PHE A 345 11.10 -1.73 22.77
N LEU A 346 11.75 -1.50 23.92
CA LEU A 346 13.20 -1.33 24.03
C LEU A 346 13.81 -2.31 25.04
N PRO A 347 13.62 -3.64 24.87
CA PRO A 347 14.29 -4.62 25.71
C PRO A 347 15.82 -4.53 25.54
N LEU A 348 16.56 -4.82 26.61
CA LEU A 348 18.01 -4.98 26.55
C LEU A 348 18.35 -6.33 25.87
N THR A 349 18.52 -6.30 24.56
CA THR A 349 18.80 -7.48 23.73
C THR A 349 20.29 -7.59 23.42
N ALA A 350 20.74 -8.77 22.99
CA ALA A 350 22.06 -8.91 22.38
C ALA A 350 22.08 -8.34 20.95
N ALA A 351 23.24 -7.92 20.44
CA ALA A 351 23.37 -7.31 19.11
C ALA A 351 23.19 -8.31 17.94
N ASP A 352 23.26 -9.61 18.22
CA ASP A 352 23.00 -10.69 17.25
C ASP A 352 21.53 -11.17 17.28
N GLU A 353 20.75 -10.70 18.25
CA GLU A 353 19.33 -11.01 18.33
C GLU A 353 18.57 -10.36 17.15
N ARG A 354 17.62 -11.09 16.57
CA ARG A 354 16.88 -10.66 15.37
C ARG A 354 15.37 -10.59 15.66
N PRO A 355 14.62 -9.79 14.89
CA PRO A 355 13.17 -9.76 14.98
C PRO A 355 12.58 -11.16 14.79
N GLN A 356 11.63 -11.51 15.64
CA GLN A 356 10.92 -12.79 15.60
C GLN A 356 9.66 -12.65 14.75
N GLY A 357 9.54 -13.41 13.66
CA GLY A 357 8.38 -13.28 12.77
C GLY A 357 8.17 -14.47 11.84
N ARG A 358 7.42 -15.48 12.32
CA ARG A 358 6.62 -16.40 11.49
C ARG A 358 5.12 -16.09 11.56
N ARG A 359 4.70 -15.18 12.45
CA ARG A 359 3.33 -14.72 12.60
C ARG A 359 3.17 -13.43 11.80
N ALA A 360 2.13 -13.32 11.00
CA ALA A 360 1.87 -12.06 10.31
C ALA A 360 1.61 -10.93 11.32
N ALA A 361 1.98 -9.72 10.91
CA ALA A 361 1.60 -8.45 11.49
C ALA A 361 0.21 -8.50 12.14
N VAL A 362 0.06 -8.01 13.38
CA VAL A 362 -1.28 -7.89 13.96
C VAL A 362 -1.99 -6.69 13.32
N VAL A 363 -2.95 -6.96 12.44
CA VAL A 363 -3.64 -5.95 11.61
C VAL A 363 -4.89 -5.39 12.31
N GLU A 364 -4.79 -4.94 13.57
CA GLU A 364 -6.01 -4.64 14.35
C GLU A 364 -6.81 -3.41 13.89
N PHE A 365 -6.25 -2.55 13.05
CA PHE A 365 -6.91 -1.37 12.50
C PHE A 365 -6.72 -1.27 10.97
N GLY A 366 -6.57 -2.41 10.28
CA GLY A 366 -6.27 -2.44 8.85
C GLY A 366 -4.82 -2.12 8.49
N LEU A 367 -4.03 -1.49 9.38
CA LEU A 367 -2.60 -1.22 9.16
C LEU A 367 -1.71 -2.45 9.48
N PRO A 368 -0.73 -2.79 8.62
CA PRO A 368 0.15 -3.95 8.81
C PRO A 368 1.35 -3.63 9.72
N TYR A 369 1.11 -3.51 11.03
CA TYR A 369 2.17 -3.23 12.00
C TYR A 369 3.25 -4.32 12.06
N ALA A 370 4.48 -3.93 12.44
CA ALA A 370 5.56 -4.89 12.64
C ALA A 370 5.13 -6.04 13.59
N ALA A 371 5.41 -7.29 13.20
CA ALA A 371 5.04 -8.46 13.98
C ALA A 371 5.79 -8.55 15.32
N ASP A 372 7.07 -8.14 15.31
CA ASP A 372 7.88 -7.98 16.51
C ASP A 372 7.88 -6.51 16.94
N PRO A 373 7.39 -6.17 18.15
CA PRO A 373 7.33 -4.79 18.63
C PRO A 373 8.68 -4.27 19.18
N ALA A 374 9.70 -5.11 19.35
CA ALA A 374 10.96 -4.71 19.95
C ALA A 374 11.84 -3.95 18.94
N ILE A 375 11.84 -2.61 19.03
CA ILE A 375 12.70 -1.71 18.26
C ILE A 375 14.17 -2.12 18.41
N SER A 376 14.60 -2.58 19.60
CA SER A 376 15.95 -3.09 19.85
C SER A 376 16.38 -4.18 18.87
N ARG A 377 15.51 -5.16 18.56
CA ARG A 377 15.82 -6.26 17.64
C ARG A 377 15.90 -5.78 16.19
N HIS A 378 15.02 -4.86 15.80
CA HIS A 378 15.05 -4.26 14.47
C HIS A 378 16.31 -3.40 14.26
N LEU A 379 16.72 -2.66 15.30
CA LEU A 379 17.96 -1.91 15.31
C LEU A 379 19.19 -2.82 15.20
N ALA A 380 19.22 -3.93 15.94
CA ALA A 380 20.27 -4.94 15.84
C ALA A 380 20.35 -5.55 14.43
N ALA A 381 19.20 -5.89 13.82
CA ALA A 381 19.14 -6.40 12.46
C ALA A 381 19.58 -5.35 11.42
N PHE A 382 19.23 -4.08 11.63
CA PHE A 382 19.66 -2.97 10.79
C PHE A 382 21.18 -2.79 10.84
N LEU A 383 21.77 -2.70 12.03
CA LEU A 383 23.23 -2.58 12.18
C LEU A 383 23.97 -3.76 11.57
N ALA A 384 23.45 -4.99 11.75
CA ALA A 384 24.04 -6.18 11.14
C ALA A 384 23.98 -6.17 9.61
N ARG A 385 22.88 -5.69 9.03
CA ARG A 385 22.71 -5.57 7.58
C ARG A 385 23.68 -4.56 6.96
N HIS A 386 24.06 -3.53 7.72
CA HIS A 386 24.99 -2.48 7.31
C HIS A 386 26.38 -2.64 7.94
N GLY A 387 26.73 -3.87 8.35
CA GLY A 387 27.97 -4.15 9.08
C GLY A 387 29.24 -3.89 8.27
N ASP A 388 29.24 -4.16 6.97
CA ASP A 388 30.42 -3.92 6.12
C ASP A 388 30.65 -2.43 5.88
N ALA A 389 29.57 -1.67 5.63
CA ALA A 389 29.63 -0.22 5.51
C ALA A 389 30.04 0.44 6.83
N ALA A 390 29.49 -0.02 7.96
CA ALA A 390 29.88 0.45 9.29
C ALA A 390 31.36 0.15 9.59
N ARG A 391 31.85 -1.05 9.25
CA ARG A 391 33.27 -1.41 9.42
C ARG A 391 34.19 -0.55 8.57
N ARG A 392 33.82 -0.27 7.31
CA ARG A 392 34.56 0.66 6.44
C ARG A 392 34.58 2.08 7.00
N ALA A 393 33.46 2.56 7.53
CA ALA A 393 33.35 3.89 8.14
C ALA A 393 34.23 4.03 9.39
N LEU A 394 34.28 3.00 10.23
CA LEU A 394 35.08 2.97 11.45
C LEU A 394 36.58 2.74 11.18
N GLY A 395 36.93 2.06 10.08
CA GLY A 395 38.33 1.78 9.72
C GLY A 395 39.05 0.98 10.81
N GLU A 396 40.23 1.45 11.22
CA GLU A 396 41.03 0.83 12.30
C GLU A 396 40.34 0.88 13.68
N ARG A 397 39.30 1.72 13.84
CA ARG A 397 38.50 1.79 15.08
C ARG A 397 37.43 0.71 15.16
N ALA A 398 37.22 -0.05 14.09
CA ALA A 398 36.25 -1.14 14.09
C ALA A 398 36.71 -2.26 15.04
N PRO A 399 35.89 -2.66 16.04
CA PRO A 399 36.26 -3.77 16.91
C PRO A 399 36.38 -5.08 16.13
N ALA A 400 37.41 -5.87 16.46
CA ALA A 400 37.63 -7.19 15.86
C ALA A 400 36.62 -8.24 16.37
N GLU A 401 36.34 -8.22 17.68
CA GLU A 401 35.58 -9.28 18.38
C GLU A 401 34.24 -8.81 18.96
N ARG A 402 33.96 -7.50 19.01
CA ARG A 402 32.70 -6.94 19.52
C ARG A 402 31.72 -6.61 18.38
N PRO A 403 30.41 -6.59 18.64
CA PRO A 403 29.42 -6.10 17.68
C PRO A 403 29.73 -4.67 17.23
N LEU A 404 29.47 -4.38 15.95
CA LEU A 404 29.57 -3.02 15.43
C LEU A 404 28.41 -2.19 15.98
N ALA A 405 28.72 -1.06 16.58
CA ALA A 405 27.78 -0.10 17.13
C ALA A 405 28.19 1.33 16.72
N PRO A 406 27.25 2.28 16.61
CA PRO A 406 27.58 3.67 16.33
C PRO A 406 28.36 4.32 17.49
N ASP A 407 29.20 5.31 17.18
CA ASP A 407 29.90 6.12 18.19
C ASP A 407 29.08 7.34 18.60
N ALA A 408 28.25 7.85 17.68
CA ALA A 408 27.35 8.96 17.90
C ALA A 408 25.91 8.58 17.58
N VAL A 409 24.95 9.13 18.34
CA VAL A 409 23.52 8.92 18.11
C VAL A 409 22.77 10.24 18.18
N LEU A 410 21.89 10.45 17.19
CA LEU A 410 20.86 11.48 17.21
C LEU A 410 19.49 10.81 17.33
N LEU A 411 18.78 11.09 18.43
CA LEU A 411 17.42 10.61 18.65
C LEU A 411 16.41 11.65 18.14
N ASN A 412 15.44 11.21 17.35
CA ASN A 412 14.38 12.06 16.79
C ASN A 412 13.00 11.39 16.86
N GLY A 413 11.94 12.19 16.79
CA GLY A 413 10.56 11.71 16.84
C GLY A 413 9.96 11.74 18.25
N GLY A 414 8.63 11.91 18.31
CA GLY A 414 7.91 12.20 19.55
C GLY A 414 7.98 11.11 20.63
N VAL A 415 8.38 9.88 20.29
CA VAL A 415 8.58 8.81 21.27
C VAL A 415 9.71 9.16 22.26
N PHE A 416 10.72 9.91 21.83
CA PHE A 416 11.87 10.27 22.67
C PHE A 416 11.66 11.47 23.60
N HIS A 417 10.44 12.03 23.67
CA HIS A 417 10.06 12.89 24.81
C HIS A 417 10.04 12.12 26.12
N GLY A 418 9.74 10.82 26.08
CA GLY A 418 9.82 9.95 27.26
C GLY A 418 11.28 9.69 27.63
N ALA A 419 11.79 10.37 28.66
CA ALA A 419 13.18 10.23 29.11
C ALA A 419 13.58 8.76 29.34
N ALA A 420 12.67 7.95 29.90
CA ALA A 420 12.90 6.52 30.13
C ALA A 420 13.13 5.71 28.83
N LEU A 421 12.47 6.08 27.72
CA LEU A 421 12.66 5.42 26.43
C LEU A 421 14.00 5.84 25.80
N SER A 422 14.30 7.13 25.85
CA SER A 422 15.57 7.69 25.36
C SER A 422 16.77 7.11 26.10
N GLU A 423 16.72 7.09 27.44
CA GLU A 423 17.78 6.52 28.29
C GLU A 423 17.95 5.02 28.04
N ARG A 424 16.85 4.27 27.91
CA ARG A 424 16.93 2.82 27.63
C ARG A 424 17.59 2.52 26.29
N LEU A 425 17.28 3.28 25.24
CA LEU A 425 17.91 3.08 23.93
C LEU A 425 19.42 3.40 23.97
N LEU A 426 19.80 4.47 24.69
CA LEU A 426 21.21 4.83 24.86
C LEU A 426 21.95 3.77 25.69
N GLU A 427 21.33 3.24 26.75
CA GLU A 427 21.86 2.13 27.56
C GLU A 427 22.10 0.88 26.69
N LEU A 428 21.13 0.51 25.86
CA LEU A 428 21.25 -0.61 24.92
C LEU A 428 22.46 -0.44 23.98
N LEU A 429 22.55 0.72 23.32
CA LEU A 429 23.61 1.00 22.34
C LEU A 429 24.99 1.09 23.00
N ALA A 430 25.08 1.73 24.18
CA ALA A 430 26.32 1.75 24.97
C ALA A 430 26.72 0.35 25.41
N GLY A 431 25.76 -0.51 25.76
CA GLY A 431 25.97 -1.92 26.09
C GLY A 431 26.54 -2.71 24.91
N TRP A 432 26.02 -2.52 23.69
CA TRP A 432 26.57 -3.16 22.49
C TRP A 432 27.97 -2.65 22.13
N ARG A 433 28.20 -1.34 22.28
CA ARG A 433 29.51 -0.72 22.03
C ARG A 433 30.56 -1.16 23.05
N GLY A 434 30.17 -1.31 24.31
CA GLY A 434 31.06 -1.59 25.44
C GLY A 434 31.94 -0.39 25.83
N GLU A 435 31.56 0.81 25.39
CA GLU A 435 32.23 2.09 25.63
C GLU A 435 31.16 3.22 25.62
N PRO A 436 31.44 4.41 26.20
CA PRO A 436 30.51 5.54 26.20
C PRO A 436 30.11 5.98 24.79
N LEU A 437 28.85 6.40 24.64
CA LEU A 437 28.29 6.87 23.37
C LEU A 437 28.20 8.40 23.36
N SER A 438 28.51 9.04 22.23
CA SER A 438 28.24 10.47 22.03
C SER A 438 26.76 10.69 21.68
N ARG A 439 26.02 11.37 22.55
CA ARG A 439 24.63 11.76 22.27
C ARG A 439 24.62 13.15 21.67
N LEU A 440 24.15 13.27 20.43
CA LEU A 440 23.85 14.56 19.82
C LEU A 440 22.52 15.08 20.40
N ASP A 441 22.48 16.35 20.77
CA ASP A 441 21.31 16.97 21.38
C ASP A 441 20.17 17.19 20.38
N ASN A 442 18.95 16.93 20.82
CA ASN A 442 17.74 17.28 20.08
C ASN A 442 16.68 17.69 21.10
N PRO A 443 16.64 18.96 21.52
CA PRO A 443 15.74 19.41 22.57
C PRO A 443 14.28 19.46 22.12
N GLU A 444 14.03 19.56 20.81
CA GLU A 444 12.70 19.72 20.21
C GLU A 444 12.52 18.73 19.03
N PRO A 445 12.49 17.41 19.29
CA PRO A 445 12.43 16.37 18.27
C PRO A 445 11.19 16.45 17.36
N GLU A 446 10.10 17.03 17.86
CA GLU A 446 8.85 17.26 17.12
C GLU A 446 8.90 18.46 16.16
N LEU A 447 9.92 19.33 16.28
CA LEU A 447 10.12 20.51 15.43
C LEU A 447 11.33 20.36 14.49
N ALA A 448 12.27 19.49 14.85
CA ALA A 448 13.54 19.29 14.17
C ALA A 448 13.38 18.93 12.69
N VAL A 449 12.38 18.12 12.33
CA VAL A 449 12.19 17.67 10.94
C VAL A 449 11.80 18.83 10.02
N ALA A 450 10.87 19.70 10.42
CA ALA A 450 10.45 20.84 9.60
C ALA A 450 11.59 21.87 9.44
N ARG A 451 12.31 22.20 10.53
CA ARG A 451 13.50 23.06 10.46
C ARG A 451 14.59 22.42 9.61
N GLY A 452 14.77 21.13 9.77
CA GLY A 452 15.67 20.27 9.01
C GLY A 452 15.43 20.30 7.51
N ALA A 453 14.16 20.32 7.09
CA ALA A 453 13.79 20.45 5.68
C ALA A 453 14.23 21.81 5.09
N VAL A 454 14.13 22.90 5.88
CA VAL A 454 14.67 24.21 5.50
C VAL A 454 16.20 24.18 5.47
N ALA A 455 16.84 23.61 6.50
CA ALA A 455 18.30 23.47 6.57
C ALA A 455 18.86 22.64 5.39
N TYR A 456 18.18 21.58 5.00
CA TYR A 456 18.48 20.79 3.79
C TYR A 456 18.43 21.66 2.53
N GLY A 457 17.37 22.45 2.34
CA GLY A 457 17.26 23.36 1.19
C GLY A 457 18.33 24.46 1.20
N LEU A 458 18.72 24.98 2.37
CA LEU A 458 19.84 25.92 2.52
C LEU A 458 21.19 25.27 2.18
N ALA A 459 21.45 24.06 2.69
CA ALA A 459 22.66 23.30 2.40
C ALA A 459 22.80 23.03 0.88
N ARG A 460 21.71 22.69 0.19
CA ARG A 460 21.71 22.54 -1.28
C ARG A 460 22.13 23.82 -2.00
N ARG A 461 21.77 24.99 -1.46
CA ARG A 461 22.18 26.32 -1.94
C ARG A 461 23.61 26.73 -1.53
N GLY A 462 24.38 25.81 -0.95
CA GLY A 462 25.74 26.07 -0.46
C GLY A 462 25.78 26.85 0.86
N ARG A 463 24.66 26.92 1.59
CA ARG A 463 24.54 27.64 2.88
C ARG A 463 24.37 26.64 4.03
N GLY A 464 25.37 25.78 4.21
CA GLY A 464 25.42 24.77 5.27
C GLY A 464 25.99 23.44 4.81
N LEU A 465 26.24 22.55 5.77
CA LEU A 465 26.78 21.21 5.55
C LEU A 465 25.81 20.30 4.78
N LYS A 466 26.35 19.58 3.79
CA LYS A 466 25.60 18.60 3.00
C LYS A 466 25.84 17.19 3.54
N ILE A 467 24.78 16.39 3.57
CA ILE A 467 24.88 14.94 3.77
C ILE A 467 24.89 14.30 2.37
N GLY A 468 26.02 13.71 2.00
CA GLY A 468 26.20 13.00 0.73
C GLY A 468 25.69 11.55 0.78
N GLY A 469 26.02 10.77 -0.24
CA GLY A 469 25.73 9.32 -0.28
C GLY A 469 24.62 8.89 -1.24
N GLY A 470 24.06 9.81 -2.03
CA GLY A 470 23.13 9.50 -3.13
C GLY A 470 21.94 8.63 -2.72
N SER A 471 21.47 7.76 -3.62
CA SER A 471 20.35 6.85 -3.41
C SER A 471 20.60 5.91 -2.22
N ALA A 472 19.61 5.84 -1.33
CA ALA A 472 19.62 4.97 -0.17
C ALA A 472 19.51 3.47 -0.55
N ARG A 473 18.98 3.21 -1.74
CA ARG A 473 18.57 1.88 -2.19
C ARG A 473 19.24 1.56 -3.52
N GLY A 474 19.57 0.29 -3.69
CA GLY A 474 19.80 -0.30 -5.00
C GLY A 474 18.46 -0.71 -5.60
N TYR A 475 18.25 -0.42 -6.89
CA TYR A 475 17.06 -0.84 -7.62
C TYR A 475 17.43 -1.90 -8.65
N PHE A 476 16.63 -2.95 -8.71
CA PHE A 476 16.91 -4.12 -9.53
C PHE A 476 15.69 -4.47 -10.38
N LEU A 477 15.93 -4.83 -11.64
CA LEU A 477 14.91 -5.38 -12.52
C LEU A 477 15.00 -6.91 -12.45
N VAL A 478 13.89 -7.57 -12.10
CA VAL A 478 13.82 -9.03 -12.11
C VAL A 478 13.92 -9.54 -13.55
N VAL A 479 14.76 -10.54 -13.75
CA VAL A 479 14.98 -11.22 -15.04
C VAL A 479 14.80 -12.74 -14.87
N GLU A 480 14.22 -13.40 -15.88
CA GLU A 480 14.09 -14.86 -15.89
C GLU A 480 15.47 -15.53 -16.08
N GLY A 481 15.88 -16.36 -15.12
CA GLY A 481 17.06 -17.20 -15.22
C GLY A 481 16.73 -18.66 -15.58
N ASP A 482 17.75 -19.43 -15.98
CA ASP A 482 17.65 -20.83 -16.46
C ASP A 482 17.31 -21.88 -15.36
N ARG A 483 17.12 -21.44 -14.10
CA ARG A 483 16.90 -22.31 -12.93
C ARG A 483 15.82 -21.73 -12.01
N SER A 484 15.28 -22.55 -11.12
CA SER A 484 14.21 -22.25 -10.14
C SER A 484 14.43 -21.07 -9.16
N GLN A 485 15.45 -20.23 -9.38
CA GLN A 485 15.77 -19.05 -8.55
C GLN A 485 15.60 -17.77 -9.36
N LYS A 486 14.96 -16.76 -8.78
CA LYS A 486 14.76 -15.44 -9.41
C LYS A 486 16.10 -14.71 -9.49
N GLN A 487 16.45 -14.18 -10.66
CA GLN A 487 17.62 -13.32 -10.85
C GLN A 487 17.16 -11.86 -11.05
N GLY A 488 18.05 -10.91 -10.77
CA GLY A 488 17.79 -9.49 -10.97
C GLY A 488 19.03 -8.76 -11.47
N ILE A 489 18.82 -7.79 -12.35
CA ILE A 489 19.86 -6.89 -12.83
C ILE A 489 19.79 -5.56 -12.10
N CYS A 490 20.93 -5.08 -11.59
CA CYS A 490 21.02 -3.78 -10.93
C CYS A 490 20.81 -2.66 -11.96
N LEU A 491 19.73 -1.89 -11.80
CA LEU A 491 19.42 -0.72 -12.62
C LEU A 491 20.14 0.52 -12.11
N LEU A 492 20.00 0.78 -10.81
CA LEU A 492 20.51 1.96 -10.15
C LEU A 492 21.19 1.53 -8.85
N PRO A 493 22.53 1.57 -8.78
CA PRO A 493 23.28 1.25 -7.57
C PRO A 493 22.91 2.17 -6.40
N ARG A 494 22.99 1.62 -5.19
CA ARG A 494 23.05 2.42 -3.95
C ARG A 494 24.20 3.42 -4.07
N GLY A 495 24.02 4.65 -3.59
CA GLY A 495 25.03 5.70 -3.71
C GLY A 495 24.87 6.62 -4.93
N THR A 496 23.99 6.30 -5.88
CA THR A 496 23.80 7.11 -7.10
C THR A 496 23.23 8.49 -6.78
N GLU A 497 23.87 9.56 -7.25
CA GLU A 497 23.39 10.93 -7.04
C GLU A 497 22.04 11.19 -7.73
N GLU A 498 21.17 11.99 -7.10
CA GLU A 498 19.91 12.44 -7.71
C GLU A 498 20.17 13.21 -9.01
N GLY A 499 19.31 13.02 -10.00
CA GLY A 499 19.44 13.60 -11.34
C GLY A 499 20.56 12.99 -12.19
N ARG A 500 21.35 12.04 -11.65
CA ARG A 500 22.36 11.32 -12.42
C ARG A 500 21.71 10.17 -13.15
N GLU A 501 21.72 10.29 -14.47
CA GLU A 501 21.33 9.20 -15.36
C GLU A 501 22.42 8.12 -15.42
N ILE A 502 22.03 6.87 -15.15
CA ILE A 502 22.89 5.69 -15.28
C ILE A 502 22.36 4.83 -16.42
N ARG A 503 23.18 4.72 -17.46
CA ARG A 503 22.94 3.83 -18.58
C ARG A 503 23.66 2.51 -18.36
N LEU A 504 22.94 1.41 -18.53
CA LEU A 504 23.48 0.06 -18.39
C LEU A 504 24.29 -0.29 -19.65
N ASP A 505 25.52 -0.75 -19.47
CA ASP A 505 26.36 -1.29 -20.55
C ASP A 505 25.97 -2.73 -20.91
N ARG A 506 24.67 -2.92 -21.12
CA ARG A 506 24.06 -4.19 -21.54
C ARG A 506 22.90 -3.89 -22.46
N THR A 507 22.76 -4.76 -23.44
CA THR A 507 21.73 -4.66 -24.44
C THR A 507 20.59 -5.61 -24.09
N PHE A 508 19.36 -5.10 -24.17
CA PHE A 508 18.14 -5.82 -23.90
C PHE A 508 17.29 -5.84 -25.17
N SER A 509 16.54 -6.91 -25.39
CA SER A 509 15.48 -6.89 -26.41
C SER A 509 14.24 -6.26 -25.78
N LEU A 510 13.97 -5.00 -26.15
CA LEU A 510 12.71 -4.35 -25.78
C LEU A 510 11.66 -4.70 -26.80
N ARG A 511 10.58 -5.30 -26.31
CA ARG A 511 9.43 -5.62 -27.15
C ARG A 511 8.67 -4.33 -27.46
N LEU A 512 8.63 -3.96 -28.74
CA LEU A 512 7.95 -2.76 -29.24
C LEU A 512 6.52 -3.08 -29.63
N GLY A 513 5.73 -2.03 -29.80
CA GLY A 513 4.30 -2.04 -29.66
C GLY A 513 3.85 -2.58 -28.30
N SER A 514 4.20 -3.78 -27.84
CA SER A 514 3.35 -4.51 -26.89
C SER A 514 3.46 -4.10 -25.44
N PRO A 515 2.38 -4.31 -24.67
CA PRO A 515 2.56 -5.38 -23.72
C PRO A 515 3.65 -5.53 -22.65
N VAL A 516 4.42 -4.57 -22.10
CA VAL A 516 5.54 -4.93 -21.17
C VAL A 516 5.33 -4.59 -19.68
N GLN A 517 5.62 -5.57 -18.81
CA GLN A 517 5.67 -5.42 -17.34
C GLN A 517 7.09 -5.66 -16.83
N PHE A 518 7.56 -4.76 -15.96
CA PHE A 518 8.86 -4.79 -15.32
C PHE A 518 8.67 -4.99 -13.82
N HIS A 519 9.09 -6.15 -13.31
CA HIS A 519 9.10 -6.40 -11.88
C HIS A 519 10.36 -5.77 -11.29
N LEU A 520 10.18 -4.84 -10.37
CA LEU A 520 11.30 -4.20 -9.68
C LEU A 520 11.45 -4.75 -8.27
N MET A 521 12.69 -4.82 -7.83
CA MET A 521 13.06 -5.07 -6.44
C MET A 521 13.92 -3.91 -5.96
N SER A 522 13.90 -3.67 -4.66
CA SER A 522 14.86 -2.77 -4.02
C SER A 522 15.65 -3.50 -2.95
N SER A 523 16.88 -3.06 -2.71
CA SER A 523 17.68 -3.52 -1.57
C SER A 523 18.33 -2.35 -0.86
N THR A 524 18.39 -2.44 0.47
CA THR A 524 19.12 -1.53 1.35
C THR A 524 20.44 -2.11 1.83
N GLY A 525 20.71 -3.40 1.57
CA GLY A 525 21.87 -4.12 2.12
C GLY A 525 23.23 -3.62 1.64
N ASP A 526 24.28 -4.15 2.26
CA ASP A 526 25.67 -3.76 1.99
C ASP A 526 26.29 -4.35 0.72
N ALA A 527 25.61 -5.31 0.10
CA ALA A 527 26.04 -5.88 -1.16
C ALA A 527 26.23 -4.76 -2.19
N SER A 528 27.47 -4.57 -2.63
CA SER A 528 27.81 -3.59 -3.64
C SER A 528 27.50 -4.17 -5.02
N HIS A 529 26.55 -3.56 -5.72
CA HIS A 529 26.21 -3.91 -7.10
C HIS A 529 26.51 -2.72 -8.00
N GLN A 530 27.24 -2.96 -9.09
CA GLN A 530 27.39 -2.00 -10.17
C GLN A 530 26.18 -2.04 -11.09
N ALA A 531 25.95 -0.95 -11.83
CA ALA A 531 24.89 -0.90 -12.81
C ALA A 531 25.12 -1.98 -13.87
N GLY A 532 24.12 -2.83 -14.12
CA GLY A 532 24.21 -3.97 -15.03
C GLY A 532 24.67 -5.28 -14.40
N ASP A 533 25.02 -5.32 -13.12
CA ASP A 533 25.33 -6.58 -12.42
C ASP A 533 24.09 -7.46 -12.28
N VAL A 534 24.24 -8.76 -12.53
CA VAL A 534 23.18 -9.76 -12.34
C VAL A 534 23.43 -10.50 -11.03
N THR A 535 22.42 -10.57 -10.18
CA THR A 535 22.48 -11.22 -8.87
C THR A 535 21.27 -12.12 -8.63
N THR A 536 21.39 -13.07 -7.71
CA THR A 536 20.26 -13.88 -7.23
C THR A 536 19.43 -13.06 -6.25
N LEU A 537 18.11 -13.03 -6.45
CA LEU A 537 17.19 -12.26 -5.61
C LEU A 537 16.65 -13.12 -4.47
N GLU A 538 17.35 -13.09 -3.33
CA GLU A 538 16.89 -13.76 -2.11
C GLU A 538 15.81 -12.93 -1.39
N ALA A 539 14.72 -13.58 -0.98
CA ALA A 539 13.55 -12.91 -0.40
C ALA A 539 13.82 -12.14 0.91
N ARG A 540 14.96 -12.38 1.57
CA ARG A 540 15.37 -11.69 2.81
C ARG A 540 16.16 -10.40 2.58
N GLU A 541 16.74 -10.25 1.39
CA GLU A 541 17.65 -9.13 1.06
C GLU A 541 17.02 -8.14 0.08
N PHE A 542 16.01 -8.59 -0.67
CA PHE A 542 15.34 -7.82 -1.70
C PHE A 542 13.85 -7.68 -1.39
N LEU A 543 13.37 -6.44 -1.40
CA LEU A 543 11.95 -6.11 -1.25
C LEU A 543 11.30 -5.91 -2.62
N PRO A 544 10.18 -6.57 -2.90
CA PRO A 544 9.44 -6.34 -4.14
C PRO A 544 8.83 -4.94 -4.15
N LEU A 545 8.98 -4.24 -5.27
CA LEU A 545 8.29 -2.98 -5.54
C LEU A 545 7.05 -3.24 -6.42
N PRO A 546 6.05 -2.33 -6.42
CA PRO A 546 4.98 -2.37 -7.40
C PRO A 546 5.55 -2.46 -8.82
N PRO A 547 5.04 -3.35 -9.68
CA PRO A 547 5.59 -3.51 -11.01
C PRO A 547 5.33 -2.27 -11.88
N ILE A 548 6.28 -1.93 -12.76
CA ILE A 548 6.06 -0.94 -13.81
C ILE A 548 5.36 -1.64 -14.98
N VAL A 549 4.30 -1.04 -15.50
CA VAL A 549 3.48 -1.57 -16.59
C VAL A 549 3.44 -0.48 -17.65
N THR A 550 3.96 -0.74 -18.85
CA THR A 550 3.99 0.27 -19.92
C THR A 550 3.92 -0.37 -21.30
N LEU A 551 3.80 0.49 -22.29
CA LEU A 551 3.41 0.17 -23.64
C LEU A 551 4.15 1.12 -24.58
N ILE A 552 4.83 0.54 -25.56
CA ILE A 552 5.90 1.24 -26.25
C ILE A 552 5.67 1.11 -27.76
N GLU A 553 5.06 2.11 -28.39
CA GLU A 553 4.67 2.08 -29.81
C GLU A 553 5.84 1.80 -30.79
N SER A 554 5.56 1.12 -31.90
CA SER A 554 6.53 0.82 -32.97
C SER A 554 6.33 1.75 -34.17
N GLU A 555 7.32 2.58 -34.49
CA GLU A 555 7.27 3.51 -35.63
C GLU A 555 7.65 2.86 -36.98
N SER A 556 8.38 1.73 -36.96
CA SER A 556 8.96 1.08 -38.15
C SER A 556 8.44 -0.34 -38.44
N GLY A 557 7.47 -0.83 -37.66
CA GLY A 557 6.87 -2.16 -37.84
C GLY A 557 7.73 -3.32 -37.32
N ALA A 558 8.81 -3.05 -36.57
CA ALA A 558 9.61 -4.06 -35.89
C ALA A 558 9.00 -4.43 -34.52
N ASP A 559 8.98 -5.73 -34.20
CA ASP A 559 8.42 -6.29 -32.94
C ASP A 559 9.37 -6.16 -31.73
N GLU A 560 10.66 -6.02 -31.99
CA GLU A 560 11.69 -5.92 -30.97
C GLU A 560 12.72 -4.89 -31.43
N VAL A 561 13.15 -4.04 -30.50
CA VAL A 561 14.28 -3.14 -30.70
C VAL A 561 15.32 -3.43 -29.64
N SER A 562 16.56 -3.42 -30.09
CA SER A 562 17.71 -3.51 -29.21
C SER A 562 17.79 -2.21 -28.41
N VAL A 563 17.68 -2.27 -27.09
CA VAL A 563 17.79 -1.11 -26.21
C VAL A 563 18.86 -1.29 -25.17
N GLN A 564 19.30 -0.18 -24.61
CA GLN A 564 19.95 -0.14 -23.32
C GLN A 564 18.98 0.47 -22.32
N LEU A 565 18.99 -0.05 -21.10
CA LEU A 565 18.23 0.56 -20.01
C LEU A 565 19.00 1.74 -19.44
N SER A 566 18.26 2.74 -19.02
CA SER A 566 18.74 3.88 -18.29
C SER A 566 17.88 4.06 -17.05
N ALA A 567 18.48 4.38 -15.92
CA ALA A 567 17.77 4.65 -14.68
C ALA A 567 18.32 5.90 -14.00
N GLN A 568 17.44 6.67 -13.39
CA GLN A 568 17.81 7.81 -12.57
C GLN A 568 16.87 7.95 -11.38
N LEU A 569 17.36 8.56 -10.31
CA LEU A 569 16.52 9.04 -9.22
C LEU A 569 16.25 10.53 -9.48
N THR A 570 14.98 10.94 -9.53
CA THR A 570 14.62 12.35 -9.78
C THR A 570 15.00 13.25 -8.59
N GLU A 571 14.93 14.58 -8.77
CA GLU A 571 15.10 15.53 -7.65
C GLU A 571 14.01 15.42 -6.56
N VAL A 572 12.90 14.74 -6.85
CA VAL A 572 11.86 14.41 -5.86
C VAL A 572 12.06 13.02 -5.26
N GLY A 573 13.16 12.34 -5.57
CA GLY A 573 13.50 11.04 -5.00
C GLY A 573 12.65 9.90 -5.53
N THR A 574 12.14 10.00 -6.76
CA THR A 574 11.39 8.92 -7.44
C THR A 574 12.26 8.23 -8.48
N LEU A 575 12.18 6.90 -8.58
CA LEU A 575 12.89 6.16 -9.63
C LEU A 575 12.24 6.39 -11.00
N GLU A 576 13.02 6.89 -11.96
CA GLU A 576 12.70 6.89 -13.38
C GLU A 576 13.55 5.84 -14.10
N VAL A 577 12.92 5.07 -14.98
CA VAL A 577 13.62 4.11 -15.86
C VAL A 577 13.23 4.42 -17.29
N ASP A 578 14.21 4.55 -18.17
CA ASP A 578 14.02 4.79 -19.60
C ASP A 578 14.67 3.63 -20.39
N CYS A 579 14.06 3.24 -21.51
CA CYS A 579 14.72 2.41 -22.52
C CYS A 579 15.25 3.32 -23.63
N ILE A 580 16.51 3.13 -24.04
CA ILE A 580 17.18 3.92 -25.08
C ILE A 580 17.53 2.99 -26.24
N ALA A 581 17.14 3.32 -27.47
CA ALA A 581 17.48 2.50 -28.62
C ALA A 581 19.01 2.40 -28.80
N ALA A 582 19.50 1.20 -29.12
CA ALA A 582 20.94 0.94 -29.28
C ALA A 582 21.51 1.57 -30.56
N ASP A 583 20.66 1.81 -31.56
CA ASP A 583 20.97 2.39 -32.87
C ASP A 583 20.74 3.92 -32.95
N ASP A 584 19.85 4.48 -32.12
CA ASP A 584 19.57 5.92 -32.04
C ASP A 584 19.39 6.40 -30.59
N LEU A 585 20.31 7.23 -30.11
CA LEU A 585 20.32 7.75 -28.74
C LEU A 585 19.23 8.79 -28.46
N ALA A 586 18.66 9.42 -29.49
CA ALA A 586 17.55 10.36 -29.36
C ALA A 586 16.21 9.64 -29.12
N ARG A 587 16.12 8.35 -29.49
CA ARG A 587 14.93 7.53 -29.36
C ARG A 587 14.87 6.88 -27.98
N ARG A 588 14.01 7.42 -27.11
CA ARG A 588 13.84 7.02 -25.70
C ARG A 588 12.38 6.69 -25.36
N TRP A 589 12.18 5.72 -24.49
CA TRP A 589 10.86 5.34 -23.96
C TRP A 589 10.85 5.29 -22.45
N ARG A 590 9.98 6.09 -21.83
CA ARG A 590 9.88 6.18 -20.38
C ARG A 590 9.02 5.09 -19.77
N LEU A 591 9.57 4.38 -18.80
CA LEU A 591 8.87 3.40 -17.97
C LEU A 591 8.40 4.11 -16.70
N ALA A 592 7.11 4.45 -16.63
CA ALA A 592 6.52 5.09 -15.46
C ALA A 592 5.72 4.09 -14.61
N PHE A 593 5.80 4.20 -13.28
CA PHE A 593 4.87 3.50 -12.39
C PHE A 593 3.45 3.98 -12.71
N GLN A 594 2.64 3.11 -13.31
CA GLN A 594 1.25 3.46 -13.61
C GLN A 594 0.44 3.52 -12.31
N LEU A 595 0.18 4.74 -11.85
CA LEU A 595 -1.05 5.05 -11.14
C LEU A 595 -2.17 5.01 -12.19
N ARG A 596 -2.81 3.84 -12.32
CA ARG A 596 -3.93 3.50 -13.22
C ARG A 596 -4.36 4.61 -14.21
N GLY A 597 -4.07 4.40 -15.50
CA GLY A 597 -4.66 5.14 -16.62
C GLY A 597 -3.64 5.58 -17.69
N GLY A 598 -3.72 5.02 -18.91
CA GLY A 598 -2.96 5.49 -20.09
C GLY A 598 -2.78 4.43 -21.19
N ASP A 599 -2.90 4.86 -22.46
CA ASP A 599 -3.24 4.11 -23.69
C ASP A 599 -2.02 3.68 -24.58
N THR A 600 -2.31 2.92 -25.67
CA THR A 600 -1.59 2.68 -26.99
C THR A 600 -0.67 1.49 -27.39
N ALA A 601 -1.31 0.38 -27.77
CA ALA A 601 -1.07 -0.68 -28.79
C ALA A 601 0.30 -1.33 -29.15
N ALA A 602 0.19 -2.64 -29.49
CA ALA A 602 1.13 -3.76 -29.39
C ALA A 602 1.93 -4.29 -30.61
N LEU A 603 3.16 -4.84 -30.44
CA LEU A 603 3.87 -5.75 -31.38
C LEU A 603 4.77 -6.78 -30.63
N THR A 604 4.16 -7.83 -30.08
CA THR A 604 4.88 -8.99 -29.54
C THR A 604 5.24 -9.99 -30.64
N ARG A 605 6.46 -10.58 -30.62
CA ARG A 605 6.75 -11.82 -31.36
C ARG A 605 5.93 -12.99 -30.83
N LEU A 606 5.13 -13.58 -31.71
CA LEU A 606 4.14 -14.60 -31.38
C LEU A 606 4.64 -16.02 -31.62
N HIS A 607 3.92 -17.01 -31.07
CA HIS A 607 4.16 -18.44 -31.32
C HIS A 607 4.45 -18.69 -32.81
N PRO A 608 5.42 -19.55 -33.20
CA PRO A 608 5.82 -19.71 -34.61
C PRO A 608 4.66 -20.05 -35.56
N ARG A 609 3.65 -20.75 -35.03
CA ARG A 609 2.41 -21.13 -35.74
C ARG A 609 1.24 -20.16 -35.50
N PHE A 610 1.50 -18.97 -34.97
CA PHE A 610 0.48 -17.93 -34.78
C PHE A 610 -0.13 -17.47 -36.11
N PRO A 611 0.61 -17.32 -37.23
CA PRO A 611 -0.01 -17.04 -38.52
C PRO A 611 -1.01 -18.13 -38.95
N GLU A 612 -0.69 -19.41 -38.70
CA GLU A 612 -1.60 -20.53 -39.00
C GLU A 612 -2.85 -20.50 -38.09
N ALA A 613 -2.67 -20.19 -36.81
CA ALA A 613 -3.77 -20.03 -35.86
C ALA A 613 -4.67 -18.83 -36.22
N THR A 614 -4.07 -17.72 -36.64
CA THR A 614 -4.76 -16.52 -37.12
C THR A 614 -5.59 -16.83 -38.35
N ALA A 615 -4.98 -17.43 -39.37
CA ALA A 615 -5.69 -17.86 -40.59
C ALA A 615 -6.85 -18.82 -40.27
N ARG A 616 -6.67 -19.70 -39.26
CA ARG A 616 -7.74 -20.59 -38.81
C ARG A 616 -8.90 -19.84 -38.14
N ILE A 617 -8.62 -18.84 -37.31
CA ILE A 617 -9.67 -18.00 -36.69
C ILE A 617 -10.36 -17.14 -37.76
N GLU A 618 -9.60 -16.53 -38.66
CA GLU A 618 -10.11 -15.70 -39.76
C GLU A 618 -10.98 -16.48 -40.76
N ARG A 619 -10.75 -17.79 -40.94
CA ARG A 619 -11.65 -18.63 -41.75
C ARG A 619 -13.10 -18.62 -41.23
N PHE A 620 -13.30 -18.51 -39.91
CA PHE A 620 -14.63 -18.49 -39.29
C PHE A 620 -15.14 -17.08 -38.96
N TYR A 621 -14.24 -16.18 -38.56
CA TYR A 621 -14.59 -14.83 -38.08
C TYR A 621 -14.01 -13.68 -38.92
N GLY A 622 -13.21 -13.95 -39.95
CA GLY A 622 -12.61 -12.95 -40.85
C GLY A 622 -13.58 -12.44 -41.90
N SER A 623 -13.17 -11.47 -42.73
CA SER A 623 -14.04 -10.62 -43.59
C SER A 623 -14.60 -11.29 -44.86
N ARG A 624 -13.96 -12.35 -45.38
CA ARG A 624 -14.44 -13.08 -46.56
C ARG A 624 -15.39 -14.22 -46.14
N ALA A 625 -16.47 -14.43 -46.89
CA ALA A 625 -17.31 -15.62 -46.71
C ALA A 625 -16.58 -16.78 -47.40
N ALA A 626 -15.94 -17.64 -46.62
CA ALA A 626 -15.48 -18.91 -47.14
C ALA A 626 -16.67 -19.87 -47.21
N ASP A 627 -16.76 -20.71 -48.25
CA ASP A 627 -17.69 -21.83 -48.37
C ASP A 627 -17.40 -22.88 -47.28
N VAL A 628 -17.75 -22.56 -46.05
CA VAL A 628 -17.45 -23.35 -44.86
C VAL A 628 -18.77 -23.85 -44.29
N GLU A 629 -18.93 -25.16 -44.21
CA GLU A 629 -20.10 -25.73 -43.56
C GLU A 629 -20.15 -25.30 -42.08
N TYR A 630 -21.34 -24.89 -41.61
CA TYR A 630 -21.54 -24.43 -40.22
C TYR A 630 -21.08 -25.43 -39.14
N LYS A 631 -20.96 -26.72 -39.47
CA LYS A 631 -20.49 -27.77 -38.56
C LYS A 631 -18.97 -27.74 -38.33
N GLU A 632 -18.18 -27.22 -39.27
CA GLU A 632 -16.71 -27.20 -39.19
C GLU A 632 -16.18 -26.32 -38.05
N ILE A 633 -16.95 -25.31 -37.62
CA ILE A 633 -16.50 -24.41 -36.55
C ILE A 633 -16.26 -25.15 -35.23
N LYS A 634 -16.94 -26.27 -35.00
CA LYS A 634 -16.79 -27.08 -33.78
C LYS A 634 -15.36 -27.61 -33.60
N THR A 635 -14.57 -27.73 -34.66
CA THR A 635 -13.18 -28.19 -34.58
C THR A 635 -12.19 -27.08 -34.26
N LEU A 636 -12.59 -25.79 -34.33
CA LEU A 636 -11.68 -24.64 -34.20
C LEU A 636 -10.83 -24.71 -32.93
N ARG A 637 -11.43 -25.08 -31.79
CA ARG A 637 -10.68 -25.19 -30.52
C ARG A 637 -9.59 -26.28 -30.60
N THR A 638 -9.94 -27.46 -31.08
CA THR A 638 -9.01 -28.59 -31.20
C THR A 638 -7.93 -28.31 -32.24
N ASP A 639 -8.26 -27.59 -33.30
CA ASP A 639 -7.29 -27.17 -34.30
C ASP A 639 -6.28 -26.18 -33.70
N LEU A 640 -6.72 -25.20 -32.91
CA LEU A 640 -5.83 -24.28 -32.22
C LEU A 640 -4.90 -25.00 -31.22
N GLU A 641 -5.40 -25.98 -30.47
CA GLU A 641 -4.57 -26.83 -29.58
C GLU A 641 -3.54 -27.66 -30.36
N ARG A 642 -3.90 -28.17 -31.55
CA ARG A 642 -2.96 -28.90 -32.43
C ARG A 642 -1.88 -27.98 -33.00
N LEU A 643 -2.22 -26.71 -33.26
CA LEU A 643 -1.30 -25.72 -33.81
C LEU A 643 -0.37 -25.12 -32.74
N LEU A 644 -0.91 -24.81 -31.56
CA LEU A 644 -0.25 -24.00 -30.53
C LEU A 644 0.17 -24.81 -29.29
N GLY A 645 -0.10 -26.10 -29.26
CA GLY A 645 0.12 -26.95 -28.10
C GLY A 645 -1.02 -26.90 -27.09
N ARG A 646 -0.80 -27.52 -25.93
CA ARG A 646 -1.81 -27.61 -24.85
C ARG A 646 -2.19 -26.20 -24.37
N ARG A 647 -3.48 -25.94 -24.17
CA ARG A 647 -4.00 -24.60 -23.81
C ARG A 647 -3.41 -24.04 -22.51
N GLU A 648 -3.02 -24.92 -21.59
CA GLU A 648 -2.37 -24.59 -20.33
C GLU A 648 -0.94 -24.07 -20.52
N THR A 649 -0.33 -24.35 -21.68
CA THR A 649 1.02 -23.92 -22.05
C THR A 649 1.05 -22.65 -22.90
N TRP A 650 -0.12 -22.07 -23.23
CA TRP A 650 -0.19 -20.84 -24.02
C TRP A 650 0.23 -19.65 -23.17
N GLU A 651 1.32 -18.99 -23.56
CA GLU A 651 1.84 -17.81 -22.88
C GLU A 651 0.91 -16.59 -23.03
N THR A 652 0.92 -15.68 -22.04
CA THR A 652 0.05 -14.49 -22.02
C THR A 652 0.11 -13.64 -23.30
N PRO A 653 1.27 -13.36 -23.92
CA PRO A 653 1.29 -12.58 -25.16
C PRO A 653 0.54 -13.25 -26.33
N LEU A 654 0.70 -14.57 -26.50
CA LEU A 654 -0.07 -15.35 -27.48
C LEU A 654 -1.56 -15.25 -27.22
N LEU A 655 -1.97 -15.35 -25.96
CA LEU A 655 -3.38 -15.24 -25.57
C LEU A 655 -3.96 -13.88 -25.97
N ARG A 656 -3.24 -12.79 -25.76
CA ARG A 656 -3.73 -11.43 -26.04
C ARG A 656 -3.75 -11.08 -27.53
N GLU A 657 -2.81 -11.58 -28.31
CA GLU A 657 -2.86 -11.42 -29.77
C GLU A 657 -3.93 -12.29 -30.41
N LEU A 658 -4.17 -13.51 -29.91
CA LEU A 658 -5.35 -14.29 -30.31
C LEU A 658 -6.66 -13.56 -29.98
N PHE A 659 -6.71 -12.80 -28.89
CA PHE A 659 -7.85 -11.93 -28.60
C PHE A 659 -8.04 -10.86 -29.67
N GLU A 660 -6.99 -10.16 -30.12
CA GLU A 660 -7.13 -9.12 -31.17
C GLU A 660 -7.65 -9.70 -32.50
N VAL A 661 -7.22 -10.90 -32.86
CA VAL A 661 -7.73 -11.63 -34.04
C VAL A 661 -9.22 -11.96 -33.87
N LEU A 662 -9.61 -12.49 -32.71
CA LEU A 662 -11.03 -12.78 -32.38
C LEU A 662 -11.87 -11.49 -32.36
N TRP A 663 -11.31 -10.40 -31.85
CA TRP A 663 -11.96 -9.10 -31.71
C TRP A 663 -12.26 -8.47 -33.08
N THR A 664 -11.32 -8.55 -34.01
CA THR A 664 -11.52 -8.09 -35.41
C THR A 664 -12.76 -8.73 -36.04
N GLY A 665 -13.01 -10.00 -35.71
CA GLY A 665 -14.16 -10.77 -36.14
C GLY A 665 -15.41 -10.67 -35.25
N ALA A 666 -15.43 -9.81 -34.22
CA ALA A 666 -16.46 -9.82 -33.17
C ALA A 666 -17.90 -9.68 -33.71
N ARG A 667 -18.11 -8.93 -34.80
CA ARG A 667 -19.45 -8.80 -35.42
C ARG A 667 -19.97 -10.13 -35.98
N ARG A 668 -19.07 -11.04 -36.39
CA ARG A 668 -19.40 -12.33 -37.03
C ARG A 668 -19.65 -13.45 -36.03
N ARG A 669 -19.39 -13.23 -34.73
CA ARG A 669 -19.78 -14.17 -33.66
C ARG A 669 -21.27 -14.53 -33.70
N ARG A 670 -22.09 -13.62 -34.23
CA ARG A 670 -23.55 -13.71 -34.32
C ARG A 670 -24.09 -14.56 -35.48
N ARG A 671 -23.24 -15.28 -36.23
CA ARG A 671 -23.65 -16.09 -37.40
C ARG A 671 -24.42 -17.36 -37.08
N SER A 672 -24.07 -18.03 -35.99
CA SER A 672 -24.80 -19.20 -35.48
C SER A 672 -24.53 -19.37 -33.97
N ALA A 673 -25.32 -20.20 -33.30
CA ALA A 673 -25.12 -20.49 -31.89
C ALA A 673 -23.71 -21.05 -31.59
N ASP A 674 -23.16 -21.89 -32.48
CA ASP A 674 -21.81 -22.43 -32.32
C ASP A 674 -20.71 -21.37 -32.50
N HIS A 675 -20.91 -20.36 -33.37
CA HIS A 675 -20.00 -19.21 -33.48
C HIS A 675 -20.00 -18.37 -32.20
N GLU A 676 -21.19 -18.08 -31.66
CA GLU A 676 -21.31 -17.24 -30.48
C GLU A 676 -20.70 -17.94 -29.24
N ARG A 677 -20.97 -19.24 -29.08
CA ARG A 677 -20.39 -20.10 -28.02
C ARG A 677 -18.87 -20.14 -28.04
N LEU A 678 -18.28 -20.45 -29.21
CA LEU A 678 -16.83 -20.57 -29.32
C LEU A 678 -16.14 -19.22 -29.19
N TRP A 679 -16.74 -18.14 -29.71
CA TRP A 679 -16.21 -16.81 -29.55
C TRP A 679 -16.15 -16.39 -28.09
N PHE A 680 -17.21 -16.58 -27.29
CA PHE A 680 -17.19 -16.28 -25.86
C PHE A 680 -16.13 -17.09 -25.10
N SER A 681 -16.08 -18.40 -25.35
CA SER A 681 -15.09 -19.25 -24.69
C SER A 681 -13.65 -18.84 -24.99
N LEU A 682 -13.31 -18.67 -26.27
CA LEU A 682 -11.95 -18.33 -26.70
C LEU A 682 -11.57 -16.92 -26.23
N THR A 683 -12.46 -15.93 -26.40
CA THR A 683 -12.23 -14.55 -25.95
C THR A 683 -11.98 -14.50 -24.45
N GLY A 684 -12.80 -15.19 -23.66
CA GLY A 684 -12.63 -15.22 -22.20
C GLY A 684 -11.36 -15.95 -21.78
N PHE A 685 -10.99 -17.02 -22.48
CA PHE A 685 -9.72 -17.70 -22.25
C PHE A 685 -8.55 -16.78 -22.58
N CYS A 686 -8.57 -16.14 -23.74
CA CYS A 686 -7.54 -15.24 -24.23
C CYS A 686 -7.34 -13.99 -23.37
N LEU A 687 -8.37 -13.50 -22.67
CA LEU A 687 -8.27 -12.32 -21.81
C LEU A 687 -8.13 -12.60 -20.32
N ARG A 688 -8.19 -13.85 -19.85
CA ARG A 688 -8.13 -14.14 -18.41
C ARG A 688 -6.82 -13.65 -17.77
N PRO A 689 -6.82 -13.15 -16.51
CA PRO A 689 -7.97 -12.91 -15.62
C PRO A 689 -8.66 -11.55 -15.87
N GLY A 690 -8.32 -10.87 -16.97
CA GLY A 690 -8.74 -9.51 -17.33
C GLY A 690 -7.76 -8.43 -16.86
N PHE A 691 -6.67 -8.80 -16.19
CA PHE A 691 -5.66 -7.89 -15.67
C PHE A 691 -4.33 -8.62 -15.52
N GLY A 692 -3.26 -7.88 -15.23
CA GLY A 692 -1.93 -8.47 -15.07
C GLY A 692 -1.18 -8.66 -16.39
N TYR A 693 -1.74 -8.16 -17.50
CA TYR A 693 -1.01 -7.88 -18.72
C TYR A 693 -1.35 -6.46 -19.20
N PRO A 694 -0.37 -5.71 -19.69
CA PRO A 694 -0.57 -4.64 -20.62
C PRO A 694 -1.86 -4.35 -21.35
N LEU A 695 -2.40 -3.13 -21.31
CA LEU A 695 -3.67 -2.81 -21.97
C LEU A 695 -4.84 -3.74 -21.63
N ASP A 696 -4.73 -4.64 -20.65
CA ASP A 696 -5.85 -5.51 -20.31
C ASP A 696 -7.05 -4.68 -19.89
N GLU A 697 -6.84 -3.58 -19.18
CA GLU A 697 -7.89 -2.61 -18.86
C GLU A 697 -8.59 -2.07 -20.11
N TRP A 698 -7.84 -1.71 -21.16
CA TRP A 698 -8.40 -1.26 -22.44
C TRP A 698 -9.09 -2.41 -23.20
N ARG A 699 -8.48 -3.60 -23.27
CA ARG A 699 -9.07 -4.77 -23.96
C ARG A 699 -10.35 -5.21 -23.29
N VAL A 700 -10.35 -5.24 -21.95
CA VAL A 700 -11.53 -5.50 -21.14
C VAL A 700 -12.54 -4.37 -21.30
N GLY A 701 -12.13 -3.11 -21.37
CA GLY A 701 -12.99 -1.97 -21.68
C GLY A 701 -13.67 -2.07 -23.06
N ARG A 702 -12.94 -2.48 -24.10
CA ARG A 702 -13.51 -2.77 -25.43
C ARG A 702 -14.49 -3.92 -25.36
N LEU A 703 -14.10 -5.03 -24.72
CA LEU A 703 -14.98 -6.17 -24.52
C LEU A 703 -16.26 -5.75 -23.80
N TRP A 704 -16.11 -4.93 -22.75
CA TRP A 704 -17.20 -4.37 -21.95
C TRP A 704 -18.17 -3.53 -22.78
N ALA A 705 -17.71 -2.80 -23.79
CA ALA A 705 -18.60 -2.09 -24.71
C ALA A 705 -19.57 -3.02 -25.49
N LEU A 706 -19.30 -4.33 -25.57
CA LEU A 706 -20.23 -5.31 -26.15
C LEU A 706 -21.25 -5.86 -25.14
N TYR A 707 -21.14 -5.54 -23.86
CA TYR A 707 -21.95 -6.12 -22.79
C TYR A 707 -23.46 -5.93 -23.02
N GLU A 708 -23.85 -4.72 -23.40
CA GLU A 708 -25.26 -4.35 -23.65
C GLU A 708 -25.86 -5.04 -24.87
N GLN A 709 -25.03 -5.62 -25.76
CA GLN A 709 -25.54 -6.34 -26.94
C GLN A 709 -26.17 -7.70 -26.57
N ARG A 710 -25.88 -8.24 -25.37
CA ARG A 710 -26.33 -9.54 -24.87
C ARG A 710 -26.00 -10.73 -25.80
N VAL A 711 -26.43 -11.92 -25.37
CA VAL A 711 -26.37 -13.16 -26.15
C VAL A 711 -27.47 -13.13 -27.22
N GLN A 712 -27.10 -13.27 -28.50
CA GLN A 712 -28.09 -13.31 -29.58
C GLN A 712 -28.90 -14.61 -29.54
N TYR A 713 -28.20 -15.75 -29.44
CA TYR A 713 -28.81 -17.08 -29.39
C TYR A 713 -29.24 -17.45 -27.97
N HIS A 714 -29.98 -16.57 -27.30
CA HIS A 714 -30.41 -16.71 -25.90
C HIS A 714 -31.23 -17.98 -25.60
N ARG A 715 -31.83 -18.63 -26.62
CA ARG A 715 -32.52 -19.92 -26.46
C ARG A 715 -31.55 -21.11 -26.36
N ASP A 716 -30.31 -20.95 -26.78
CA ASP A 716 -29.26 -21.95 -26.64
C ASP A 716 -28.66 -21.88 -25.22
N ALA A 717 -28.80 -22.97 -24.47
CA ALA A 717 -28.35 -23.04 -23.09
C ALA A 717 -26.83 -22.89 -22.94
N GLN A 718 -26.06 -23.39 -23.93
CA GLN A 718 -24.61 -23.36 -23.87
C GLN A 718 -24.04 -22.01 -24.30
N ALA A 719 -24.69 -21.30 -25.22
CA ALA A 719 -24.35 -19.91 -25.57
C ALA A 719 -24.48 -18.98 -24.34
N ARG A 720 -25.52 -19.18 -23.54
CA ARG A 720 -25.69 -18.45 -22.27
C ARG A 720 -24.64 -18.83 -21.23
N ALA A 721 -24.31 -20.11 -21.08
CA ALA A 721 -23.28 -20.54 -20.12
C ALA A 721 -21.89 -19.98 -20.48
N GLU A 722 -21.52 -20.00 -21.76
CA GLU A 722 -20.23 -19.45 -22.22
C GLU A 722 -20.17 -17.92 -22.09
N TRP A 723 -21.30 -17.20 -22.22
CA TRP A 723 -21.38 -15.77 -21.94
C TRP A 723 -21.00 -15.45 -20.48
N TRP A 724 -21.55 -16.18 -19.52
CA TRP A 724 -21.19 -16.00 -18.10
C TRP A 724 -19.74 -16.41 -17.82
N THR A 725 -19.28 -17.48 -18.48
CA THR A 725 -17.88 -17.93 -18.37
C THR A 725 -16.90 -16.89 -18.88
N LEU A 726 -17.21 -16.20 -19.98
CA LEU A 726 -16.43 -15.08 -20.51
C LEU A 726 -16.25 -14.01 -19.44
N TRP A 727 -17.36 -13.49 -18.89
CA TRP A 727 -17.30 -12.43 -17.88
C TRP A 727 -16.63 -12.89 -16.60
N ARG A 728 -16.78 -14.16 -16.20
CA ARG A 728 -16.07 -14.73 -15.04
C ARG A 728 -14.57 -14.69 -15.22
N ARG A 729 -14.10 -15.03 -16.41
CA ARG A 729 -12.67 -15.08 -16.71
C ARG A 729 -12.03 -13.70 -16.75
N VAL A 730 -12.77 -12.65 -17.09
CA VAL A 730 -12.21 -11.29 -17.22
C VAL A 730 -12.61 -10.35 -16.08
N ALA A 731 -13.36 -10.86 -15.09
CA ALA A 731 -13.97 -10.05 -14.04
C ALA A 731 -12.96 -9.18 -13.27
N GLY A 732 -11.75 -9.69 -13.01
CA GLY A 732 -10.75 -8.91 -12.28
C GLY A 732 -10.21 -7.70 -13.03
N GLY A 733 -10.38 -7.68 -14.36
CA GLY A 733 -10.08 -6.55 -15.22
C GLY A 733 -11.13 -5.45 -15.22
N LEU A 734 -12.37 -5.78 -14.86
CA LEU A 734 -13.47 -4.81 -14.84
C LEU A 734 -13.27 -3.83 -13.70
N ASP A 735 -13.44 -2.53 -13.97
CA ASP A 735 -13.51 -1.51 -12.93
C ASP A 735 -14.72 -1.72 -11.99
N ALA A 736 -14.77 -0.95 -10.91
CA ALA A 736 -15.84 -1.09 -9.92
C ALA A 736 -17.24 -0.82 -10.51
N ALA A 737 -17.35 0.14 -11.44
CA ALA A 737 -18.61 0.50 -12.07
C ALA A 737 -19.14 -0.62 -12.99
N ALA A 738 -18.25 -1.24 -13.76
CA ALA A 738 -18.56 -2.37 -14.62
C ALA A 738 -18.93 -3.62 -13.81
N GLN A 739 -18.20 -3.93 -12.74
CA GLN A 739 -18.60 -5.03 -11.84
C GLN A 739 -19.97 -4.76 -11.20
N LEU A 740 -20.26 -3.52 -10.79
CA LEU A 740 -21.55 -3.15 -10.23
C LEU A 740 -22.69 -3.36 -11.24
N ARG A 741 -22.56 -2.85 -12.47
CA ARG A 741 -23.54 -3.08 -13.54
C ARG A 741 -23.76 -4.57 -13.84
N LEU A 742 -22.69 -5.36 -13.88
CA LEU A 742 -22.73 -6.81 -14.08
C LEU A 742 -23.49 -7.52 -12.95
N SER A 743 -23.35 -7.04 -11.72
CA SER A 743 -24.07 -7.58 -10.56
C SER A 743 -25.57 -7.34 -10.60
N GLU A 744 -26.03 -6.24 -11.19
CA GLU A 744 -27.47 -5.92 -11.33
C GLU A 744 -28.16 -6.95 -12.23
N ASP A 745 -27.52 -7.32 -13.34
CA ASP A 745 -28.03 -8.37 -14.23
C ASP A 745 -28.00 -9.74 -13.57
N LEU A 746 -26.93 -10.06 -12.83
CA LEU A 746 -26.86 -11.29 -12.04
C LEU A 746 -27.97 -11.36 -11.00
N LEU A 747 -28.31 -10.27 -10.32
CA LEU A 747 -29.42 -10.23 -9.38
C LEU A 747 -30.75 -10.53 -10.07
N ALA A 748 -30.96 -10.01 -11.28
CA ALA A 748 -32.17 -10.31 -12.06
C ALA A 748 -32.23 -11.78 -12.49
N ASP A 749 -31.12 -12.35 -12.97
CA ASP A 749 -31.09 -13.71 -13.53
C ASP A 749 -31.02 -14.81 -12.44
N LEU A 750 -30.37 -14.53 -11.31
CA LEU A 750 -30.33 -15.44 -10.17
C LEU A 750 -31.65 -15.46 -9.38
N ARG A 751 -32.55 -14.48 -9.60
CA ARG A 751 -33.86 -14.44 -8.93
C ARG A 751 -34.63 -15.74 -9.13
N PRO A 752 -35.10 -16.36 -8.06
CA PRO A 752 -35.48 -17.74 -8.16
C PRO A 752 -36.96 -17.82 -8.61
N LEU A 753 -37.18 -18.34 -9.82
CA LEU A 753 -38.49 -18.37 -10.51
C LEU A 753 -39.62 -18.95 -9.63
N GLY A 754 -40.80 -18.34 -9.71
CA GLY A 754 -42.01 -18.76 -8.99
C GLY A 754 -42.98 -19.58 -9.86
N GLY A 755 -43.93 -20.29 -9.23
CA GLY A 755 -45.03 -21.00 -9.90
C GLY A 755 -44.64 -22.35 -10.55
N LYS A 756 -45.42 -22.81 -11.54
CA LYS A 756 -45.20 -24.10 -12.26
C LYS A 756 -43.86 -24.18 -13.00
N VAL A 757 -43.19 -23.04 -13.23
CA VAL A 757 -41.88 -22.90 -13.90
C VAL A 757 -40.70 -23.18 -12.95
N ALA A 758 -40.95 -23.32 -11.64
CA ALA A 758 -39.91 -23.56 -10.63
C ALA A 758 -39.22 -24.94 -10.69
N LYS A 759 -39.70 -25.86 -11.55
CA LYS A 759 -39.14 -27.22 -11.69
C LYS A 759 -37.95 -27.29 -12.65
N ASP A 760 -37.75 -26.29 -13.49
CA ASP A 760 -36.66 -26.30 -14.48
C ASP A 760 -35.38 -25.70 -13.87
N ARG A 761 -34.28 -26.48 -13.93
CA ARG A 761 -32.95 -25.98 -13.57
C ARG A 761 -32.58 -24.83 -14.50
N LEU A 762 -32.23 -23.68 -13.93
CA LEU A 762 -31.76 -22.53 -14.70
C LEU A 762 -30.43 -22.91 -15.39
N PRO A 763 -30.37 -22.94 -16.73
CA PRO A 763 -29.14 -23.30 -17.43
C PRO A 763 -28.03 -22.28 -17.14
N GLY A 764 -26.83 -22.76 -16.79
CA GLY A 764 -25.67 -21.90 -16.48
C GLY A 764 -25.65 -21.30 -15.06
N ILE A 765 -26.49 -21.79 -14.14
CA ILE A 765 -26.56 -21.29 -12.75
C ILE A 765 -25.21 -21.33 -12.02
N GLU A 766 -24.39 -22.36 -12.26
CA GLU A 766 -23.08 -22.48 -11.64
C GLU A 766 -22.10 -21.42 -12.14
N ASP A 767 -22.15 -21.07 -13.43
CA ASP A 767 -21.30 -20.03 -14.00
C ASP A 767 -21.72 -18.64 -13.53
N MET A 768 -23.02 -18.37 -13.42
CA MET A 768 -23.55 -17.14 -12.82
C MET A 768 -23.14 -16.99 -11.36
N ALA A 769 -23.24 -18.07 -10.58
CA ALA A 769 -22.81 -18.06 -9.18
C ALA A 769 -21.29 -17.86 -9.08
N ARG A 770 -20.50 -18.57 -9.90
CA ARG A 770 -19.04 -18.38 -9.91
C ARG A 770 -18.66 -16.97 -10.34
N LEU A 771 -19.38 -16.37 -11.30
CA LEU A 771 -19.19 -14.98 -11.65
C LEU A 771 -19.44 -14.08 -10.45
N ALA A 772 -20.58 -14.21 -9.78
CA ALA A 772 -20.87 -13.44 -8.57
C ALA A 772 -19.75 -13.56 -7.52
N GLY A 773 -19.22 -14.78 -7.32
CA GLY A 773 -18.12 -15.03 -6.38
C GLY A 773 -16.79 -14.37 -6.76
N VAL A 774 -16.52 -14.09 -8.04
CA VAL A 774 -15.26 -13.45 -8.44
C VAL A 774 -15.33 -11.93 -8.50
N LEU A 775 -16.48 -11.29 -8.33
CA LEU A 775 -16.63 -9.83 -8.39
C LEU A 775 -16.17 -9.15 -7.08
N GLU A 776 -14.86 -9.08 -6.86
CA GLU A 776 -14.30 -8.60 -5.59
C GLU A 776 -14.32 -7.07 -5.42
N ARG A 777 -14.48 -6.29 -6.50
CA ARG A 777 -14.58 -4.81 -6.45
C ARG A 777 -16.01 -4.32 -6.24
N LEU A 778 -16.95 -5.22 -5.97
CA LEU A 778 -18.30 -4.84 -5.56
C LEU A 778 -18.31 -4.25 -4.16
N PRO A 779 -19.10 -3.20 -3.92
CA PRO A 779 -19.40 -2.74 -2.57
C PRO A 779 -19.96 -3.88 -1.71
N ALA A 780 -19.66 -3.85 -0.41
CA ALA A 780 -20.10 -4.86 0.56
C ALA A 780 -21.62 -5.07 0.53
N THR A 781 -22.41 -3.99 0.39
CA THR A 781 -23.87 -4.02 0.28
C THR A 781 -24.34 -4.87 -0.91
N ARG A 782 -23.70 -4.72 -2.07
CA ARG A 782 -24.04 -5.50 -3.26
C ARG A 782 -23.66 -6.97 -3.13
N LYS A 783 -22.51 -7.27 -2.49
CA LYS A 783 -22.10 -8.65 -2.18
C LYS A 783 -23.10 -9.33 -1.25
N LEU A 784 -23.64 -8.60 -0.27
CA LEU A 784 -24.68 -9.08 0.64
C LEU A 784 -25.95 -9.50 -0.11
N GLU A 785 -26.44 -8.66 -1.03
CA GLU A 785 -27.63 -8.99 -1.83
C GLU A 785 -27.43 -10.25 -2.68
N LEU A 786 -26.29 -10.36 -3.38
CA LEU A 786 -25.97 -11.54 -4.18
C LEU A 786 -25.86 -12.81 -3.32
N GLY A 787 -25.24 -12.71 -2.15
CA GLY A 787 -25.07 -13.87 -1.28
C GLY A 787 -26.38 -14.34 -0.65
N GLU A 788 -27.25 -13.44 -0.17
CA GLU A 788 -28.58 -13.83 0.32
C GLU A 788 -29.43 -14.46 -0.77
N LEU A 789 -29.32 -13.97 -2.01
CA LEU A 789 -29.99 -14.58 -3.15
C LEU A 789 -29.51 -16.01 -3.41
N LEU A 790 -28.19 -16.24 -3.43
CA LEU A 790 -27.60 -17.57 -3.59
C LEU A 790 -27.99 -18.51 -2.45
N LEU A 791 -28.03 -18.02 -1.21
CA LEU A 791 -28.46 -18.82 -0.06
C LEU A 791 -29.95 -19.20 -0.14
N ALA A 792 -30.81 -18.27 -0.56
CA ALA A 792 -32.23 -18.55 -0.79
C ALA A 792 -32.44 -19.63 -1.87
N ARG A 793 -31.56 -19.69 -2.88
CA ARG A 793 -31.55 -20.78 -3.87
C ARG A 793 -31.08 -22.10 -3.29
N LEU A 794 -29.97 -22.09 -2.56
CA LEU A 794 -29.37 -23.27 -1.92
C LEU A 794 -30.32 -23.95 -0.91
N ALA A 795 -31.31 -23.21 -0.38
CA ALA A 795 -32.38 -23.78 0.45
C ALA A 795 -33.39 -24.65 -0.33
N ARG A 796 -33.43 -24.58 -1.66
CA ARG A 796 -34.34 -25.36 -2.51
C ARG A 796 -33.80 -26.78 -2.76
N LYS A 797 -34.67 -27.78 -2.69
CA LYS A 797 -34.32 -29.16 -3.02
C LYS A 797 -33.91 -29.30 -4.50
N GLY A 798 -32.78 -29.93 -4.77
CA GLY A 798 -32.31 -30.25 -6.13
C GLY A 798 -31.45 -29.16 -6.81
N GLU A 799 -31.19 -28.05 -6.11
CA GLU A 799 -30.26 -27.00 -6.54
C GLU A 799 -28.79 -27.48 -6.50
N SER A 800 -27.92 -26.89 -7.31
CA SER A 800 -26.51 -27.31 -7.36
C SER A 800 -25.75 -26.92 -6.07
N PRO A 801 -25.11 -27.88 -5.38
CA PRO A 801 -24.27 -27.58 -4.22
C PRO A 801 -23.02 -26.76 -4.56
N GLN A 802 -22.67 -26.61 -5.85
CA GLN A 802 -21.52 -25.83 -6.30
C GLN A 802 -21.65 -24.33 -5.99
N LEU A 803 -22.87 -23.84 -5.77
CA LEU A 803 -23.15 -22.44 -5.41
C LEU A 803 -22.50 -22.04 -4.07
N TRP A 804 -22.23 -22.99 -3.18
CA TRP A 804 -21.52 -22.73 -1.92
C TRP A 804 -20.13 -22.12 -2.11
N TRP A 805 -19.45 -22.43 -3.23
CA TRP A 805 -18.18 -21.79 -3.57
C TRP A 805 -18.32 -20.28 -3.72
N ALA A 806 -19.39 -19.83 -4.37
CA ALA A 806 -19.66 -18.41 -4.60
C ALA A 806 -19.99 -17.68 -3.30
N VAL A 807 -20.78 -18.31 -2.42
CA VAL A 807 -21.04 -17.81 -1.06
C VAL A 807 -19.72 -17.66 -0.29
N GLY A 808 -18.86 -18.68 -0.39
CA GLY A 808 -17.48 -18.69 0.12
C GLY A 808 -16.68 -17.44 -0.28
N ARG A 809 -16.70 -17.14 -1.58
CA ARG A 809 -15.92 -16.06 -2.17
C ARG A 809 -16.51 -14.67 -1.91
N LEU A 810 -17.83 -14.51 -2.01
CA LEU A 810 -18.52 -13.25 -1.67
C LEU A 810 -18.26 -12.84 -0.22
N ALA A 811 -18.14 -13.83 0.68
CA ALA A 811 -17.84 -13.61 2.09
C ALA A 811 -16.36 -13.85 2.47
N THR A 812 -15.43 -13.88 1.52
CA THR A 812 -14.00 -14.00 1.82
C THR A 812 -13.53 -12.88 2.76
N ARG A 813 -12.71 -13.21 3.75
CA ARG A 813 -12.13 -12.22 4.68
C ARG A 813 -10.90 -11.52 4.10
N VAL A 814 -10.20 -12.22 3.21
CA VAL A 814 -9.00 -11.75 2.52
C VAL A 814 -9.28 -11.83 1.01
N PRO A 815 -9.65 -10.70 0.37
CA PRO A 815 -9.80 -10.64 -1.08
C PRO A 815 -8.43 -10.83 -1.76
N VAL A 816 -8.45 -11.23 -3.03
CA VAL A 816 -7.23 -11.48 -3.80
C VAL A 816 -6.81 -10.27 -4.63
N TYR A 817 -7.77 -9.50 -5.13
CA TYR A 817 -7.51 -8.30 -5.93
C TYR A 817 -8.49 -7.16 -5.63
N GLY A 818 -9.62 -7.43 -4.97
CA GLY A 818 -10.50 -6.41 -4.42
C GLY A 818 -9.90 -5.74 -3.18
N SER A 819 -10.42 -4.57 -2.84
CA SER A 819 -9.95 -3.87 -1.65
C SER A 819 -10.46 -4.54 -0.38
N ALA A 820 -9.64 -4.53 0.69
CA ALA A 820 -10.03 -5.11 1.98
C ALA A 820 -11.28 -4.46 2.59
N HIS A 821 -11.60 -3.20 2.25
CA HIS A 821 -12.77 -2.49 2.76
C HIS A 821 -14.11 -2.95 2.14
N ASP A 822 -14.07 -3.64 0.99
CA ASP A 822 -15.26 -4.08 0.27
C ASP A 822 -15.81 -5.44 0.73
N VAL A 823 -15.22 -6.06 1.76
CA VAL A 823 -15.69 -7.36 2.26
C VAL A 823 -17.03 -7.22 2.99
N VAL A 824 -17.89 -8.23 2.91
CA VAL A 824 -19.16 -8.21 3.67
C VAL A 824 -18.90 -8.15 5.18
N PRO A 825 -19.80 -7.53 5.97
CA PRO A 825 -19.64 -7.42 7.43
C PRO A 825 -19.42 -8.77 8.10
N ALA A 826 -18.60 -8.80 9.16
CA ALA A 826 -18.29 -10.02 9.91
C ALA A 826 -19.56 -10.71 10.46
N ALA A 827 -20.55 -9.94 10.92
CA ALA A 827 -21.83 -10.47 11.38
C ALA A 827 -22.60 -11.23 10.27
N THR A 828 -22.61 -10.68 9.05
CA THR A 828 -23.21 -11.34 7.88
C THR A 828 -22.46 -12.63 7.54
N ALA A 829 -21.12 -12.58 7.52
CA ALA A 829 -20.30 -13.76 7.26
C ALA A 829 -20.51 -14.85 8.34
N ALA A 830 -20.65 -14.48 9.62
CA ALA A 830 -20.99 -15.42 10.70
C ALA A 830 -22.36 -16.07 10.47
N ALA A 831 -23.38 -15.30 10.10
CA ALA A 831 -24.70 -15.83 9.80
C ALA A 831 -24.69 -16.82 8.61
N TRP A 832 -23.89 -16.53 7.58
CA TRP A 832 -23.72 -17.43 6.44
C TRP A 832 -22.91 -18.69 6.81
N LEU A 833 -21.92 -18.54 7.69
CA LEU A 833 -21.11 -19.65 8.20
C LEU A 833 -21.98 -20.67 8.94
N GLU A 834 -22.94 -20.22 9.75
CA GLU A 834 -23.87 -21.15 10.43
C GLU A 834 -24.60 -22.04 9.43
N ARG A 835 -25.02 -21.49 8.28
CA ARG A 835 -25.67 -22.28 7.22
C ARG A 835 -24.68 -23.32 6.65
N VAL A 836 -23.42 -22.96 6.39
CA VAL A 836 -22.37 -23.91 5.92
C VAL A 836 -22.08 -24.99 6.97
N LEU A 837 -22.15 -24.65 8.26
CA LEU A 837 -22.00 -25.58 9.38
C LEU A 837 -23.21 -26.50 9.58
N THR A 838 -24.31 -26.37 8.84
CA THR A 838 -25.36 -27.41 8.87
C THR A 838 -25.15 -28.51 7.84
N LEU A 839 -24.22 -28.33 6.89
CA LEU A 839 -24.03 -29.23 5.76
C LEU A 839 -23.17 -30.46 6.11
N ASP A 840 -23.42 -31.58 5.43
CA ASP A 840 -22.47 -32.68 5.37
C ASP A 840 -21.33 -32.34 4.40
N TRP A 841 -20.15 -32.07 4.95
CA TRP A 841 -18.96 -31.66 4.18
C TRP A 841 -18.37 -32.78 3.32
N LYS A 842 -18.76 -34.05 3.55
CA LYS A 842 -18.39 -35.16 2.67
C LYS A 842 -19.28 -35.21 1.44
N ALA A 843 -20.56 -34.87 1.59
CA ALA A 843 -21.53 -34.84 0.50
C ALA A 843 -21.49 -33.53 -0.31
N VAL A 844 -21.15 -32.41 0.34
CA VAL A 844 -21.10 -31.08 -0.29
C VAL A 844 -19.65 -30.62 -0.44
N ALA A 845 -19.02 -30.99 -1.57
CA ALA A 845 -17.60 -30.75 -1.80
C ALA A 845 -17.10 -29.31 -1.55
N PRO A 846 -17.84 -28.22 -1.93
CA PRO A 846 -17.36 -26.86 -1.69
C PRO A 846 -17.53 -26.36 -0.24
N ALA A 847 -18.27 -27.07 0.62
CA ALA A 847 -18.65 -26.56 1.94
C ALA A 847 -17.44 -26.29 2.85
N ALA A 848 -16.46 -27.20 2.86
CA ALA A 848 -15.26 -27.06 3.67
C ALA A 848 -14.43 -25.83 3.23
N PHE A 849 -14.23 -25.65 1.93
CA PHE A 849 -13.47 -24.50 1.41
C PHE A 849 -14.24 -23.18 1.59
N ALA A 850 -15.56 -23.18 1.41
CA ALA A 850 -16.38 -22.01 1.71
C ALA A 850 -16.24 -21.60 3.19
N ALA A 851 -16.34 -22.55 4.13
CA ALA A 851 -16.12 -22.28 5.55
C ALA A 851 -14.72 -21.72 5.83
N THR A 852 -13.68 -22.25 5.16
CA THR A 852 -12.31 -21.71 5.24
C THR A 852 -12.25 -20.25 4.80
N LEU A 853 -12.86 -19.88 3.68
CA LEU A 853 -12.84 -18.49 3.19
C LEU A 853 -13.63 -17.53 4.10
N LEU A 854 -14.78 -17.98 4.64
CA LEU A 854 -15.60 -17.19 5.57
C LEU A 854 -14.89 -16.96 6.91
N ALA A 855 -14.11 -17.94 7.37
CA ALA A 855 -13.45 -17.91 8.68
C ALA A 855 -11.94 -17.61 8.60
N ARG A 856 -11.40 -17.32 7.40
CA ARG A 856 -9.98 -17.03 7.20
C ARG A 856 -9.56 -15.86 8.10
N LEU A 857 -8.47 -16.03 8.84
CA LEU A 857 -7.95 -14.98 9.71
C LEU A 857 -7.23 -13.93 8.86
N SER A 858 -7.74 -12.71 8.89
CA SER A 858 -7.15 -11.55 8.23
C SER A 858 -6.23 -10.74 9.15
N GLY A 859 -6.38 -10.91 10.47
CA GLY A 859 -5.70 -10.11 11.49
C GLY A 859 -6.45 -8.82 11.85
N ASP A 860 -7.54 -8.52 11.14
CA ASP A 860 -8.34 -7.30 11.26
C ASP A 860 -9.66 -7.54 11.97
N ARG A 861 -9.84 -6.86 13.11
CA ARG A 861 -11.01 -7.03 13.98
C ARG A 861 -12.34 -6.67 13.33
N GLN A 862 -12.33 -5.78 12.33
CA GLN A 862 -13.56 -5.40 11.63
C GLN A 862 -14.04 -6.53 10.71
N ARG A 863 -13.11 -7.36 10.22
CA ARG A 863 -13.37 -8.38 9.20
C ARG A 863 -13.44 -9.79 9.78
N ASP A 864 -12.61 -10.08 10.78
CA ASP A 864 -12.47 -11.40 11.38
C ASP A 864 -13.71 -11.83 12.15
N LEU A 865 -14.03 -13.12 12.06
CA LEU A 865 -15.03 -13.75 12.91
C LEU A 865 -14.50 -13.94 14.33
N ASP A 866 -15.42 -14.03 15.29
CA ASP A 866 -15.06 -14.31 16.67
C ASP A 866 -14.33 -15.65 16.84
N ASP A 867 -13.56 -15.77 17.92
CA ASP A 867 -12.72 -16.95 18.18
C ASP A 867 -13.53 -18.24 18.33
N ALA A 868 -14.77 -18.15 18.84
CA ALA A 868 -15.63 -19.31 19.02
C ALA A 868 -16.11 -19.88 17.66
N ALA A 869 -16.52 -19.01 16.74
CA ALA A 869 -16.91 -19.35 15.39
C ALA A 869 -15.72 -19.96 14.63
N ARG A 870 -14.52 -19.36 14.71
CA ARG A 870 -13.33 -19.93 14.06
C ARG A 870 -12.92 -21.28 14.64
N ALA A 871 -12.97 -21.44 15.97
CA ALA A 871 -12.66 -22.72 16.62
C ALA A 871 -13.57 -23.86 16.14
N ARG A 872 -14.87 -23.58 15.94
CA ARG A 872 -15.82 -24.54 15.37
C ARG A 872 -15.46 -24.94 13.94
N VAL A 873 -14.98 -24.00 13.12
CA VAL A 873 -14.51 -24.29 11.76
C VAL A 873 -13.25 -25.14 11.77
N ILE A 874 -12.26 -24.80 12.60
CA ILE A 874 -11.01 -25.56 12.77
C ILE A 874 -11.31 -27.01 13.16
N GLN A 875 -12.16 -27.21 14.17
CA GLN A 875 -12.55 -28.54 14.61
C GLN A 875 -13.16 -29.35 13.47
N ARG A 876 -14.05 -28.73 12.69
CA ARG A 876 -14.73 -29.40 11.59
C ARG A 876 -13.82 -29.71 10.40
N LEU A 877 -12.89 -28.81 10.07
CA LEU A 877 -11.85 -29.04 9.06
C LEU A 877 -10.97 -30.24 9.44
N ARG A 878 -10.59 -30.35 10.72
CA ARG A 878 -9.85 -31.52 11.24
C ARG A 878 -10.66 -32.81 11.10
N THR A 879 -11.94 -32.80 11.49
CA THR A 879 -12.83 -33.96 11.34
C THR A 879 -13.02 -34.36 9.88
N ALA A 880 -13.11 -33.39 8.97
CA ALA A 880 -13.24 -33.62 7.54
C ALA A 880 -11.92 -34.00 6.83
N LYS A 881 -10.78 -34.00 7.56
CA LYS A 881 -9.43 -34.22 7.01
C LYS A 881 -9.10 -33.26 5.85
N ALA A 882 -9.45 -31.99 6.01
CA ALA A 882 -9.16 -30.95 5.03
C ALA A 882 -7.64 -30.68 4.89
N PRO A 883 -7.18 -30.09 3.77
CA PRO A 883 -5.77 -29.72 3.58
C PRO A 883 -5.21 -28.87 4.73
N ALA A 884 -3.95 -29.10 5.10
CA ALA A 884 -3.27 -28.34 6.16
C ALA A 884 -3.20 -26.83 5.88
N ALA A 885 -3.11 -26.44 4.61
CA ALA A 885 -3.17 -25.04 4.20
C ALA A 885 -4.49 -24.36 4.64
N TRP A 886 -5.62 -25.06 4.58
CA TRP A 886 -6.92 -24.51 4.96
C TRP A 886 -7.08 -24.33 6.47
N LEU A 887 -6.48 -25.24 7.26
CA LEU A 887 -6.41 -25.07 8.72
C LEU A 887 -5.57 -23.85 9.07
N ARG A 888 -4.39 -23.74 8.44
CA ARG A 888 -3.48 -22.61 8.62
C ARG A 888 -4.16 -21.27 8.34
N MET A 889 -4.93 -21.17 7.25
CA MET A 889 -5.68 -19.95 6.89
C MET A 889 -6.68 -19.49 7.96
N VAL A 890 -7.21 -20.40 8.79
CA VAL A 890 -8.19 -20.06 9.86
C VAL A 890 -7.49 -19.86 11.21
N GLU A 891 -6.37 -20.55 11.42
CA GLU A 891 -5.57 -20.50 12.66
C GLU A 891 -4.66 -19.27 12.73
N GLU A 892 -4.05 -18.90 11.61
CA GLU A 892 -3.10 -17.79 11.51
C GLU A 892 -3.27 -17.01 10.20
N VAL A 893 -2.74 -15.79 10.18
CA VAL A 893 -2.72 -14.97 8.96
C VAL A 893 -1.68 -15.58 8.02
N ALA A 894 -2.14 -16.11 6.90
CA ALA A 894 -1.31 -16.82 5.91
C ALA A 894 -1.67 -16.42 4.48
N ASP A 895 -0.66 -16.38 3.60
CA ASP A 895 -0.82 -16.17 2.16
C ASP A 895 -1.36 -17.41 1.43
N LEU A 896 -1.94 -17.21 0.25
CA LEU A 896 -2.35 -18.30 -0.64
C LEU A 896 -1.11 -18.88 -1.33
N ASP A 897 -0.95 -20.21 -1.31
CA ASP A 897 0.03 -20.87 -2.17
C ASP A 897 -0.44 -20.88 -3.65
N GLU A 898 0.44 -21.22 -4.59
CA GLU A 898 0.12 -21.21 -6.03
C GLU A 898 -1.07 -22.13 -6.40
N VAL A 899 -1.25 -23.23 -5.68
CA VAL A 899 -2.35 -24.18 -5.89
C VAL A 899 -3.68 -23.60 -5.42
N ASP A 900 -3.68 -22.94 -4.25
CA ASP A 900 -4.84 -22.27 -3.69
C ASP A 900 -5.16 -20.96 -4.44
N ALA A 901 -4.17 -20.24 -4.95
CA ALA A 901 -4.37 -19.13 -5.89
C ALA A 901 -5.06 -19.60 -7.17
N GLY A 902 -4.61 -20.73 -7.75
CA GLY A 902 -5.25 -21.37 -8.90
C GLY A 902 -6.71 -21.80 -8.63
N ARG A 903 -7.04 -22.21 -7.39
CA ARG A 903 -8.43 -22.52 -6.97
C ARG A 903 -9.31 -21.29 -6.79
N VAL A 904 -8.70 -20.14 -6.50
CA VAL A 904 -9.40 -18.86 -6.33
C VAL A 904 -9.71 -18.21 -7.68
N PHE A 905 -8.78 -18.28 -8.63
CA PHE A 905 -8.95 -17.74 -9.99
C PHE A 905 -9.53 -18.74 -11.00
N GLY A 906 -9.47 -20.03 -10.70
CA GLY A 906 -9.90 -21.10 -11.58
C GLY A 906 -8.87 -21.53 -12.64
N GLU A 907 -7.68 -20.90 -12.71
CA GLU A 907 -6.49 -21.24 -13.53
C GLU A 907 -5.28 -20.35 -13.11
N ALA A 908 -4.02 -20.79 -13.28
CA ALA A 908 -2.79 -20.07 -12.88
C ALA A 908 -2.23 -19.12 -13.97
N LEU A 909 -1.43 -18.10 -13.59
CA LEU A 909 -0.90 -17.01 -14.46
C LEU A 909 0.63 -17.09 -14.70
N PRO A 910 1.17 -16.73 -15.90
CA PRO A 910 2.63 -16.74 -16.18
C PRO A 910 3.34 -15.34 -16.24
N PRO A 911 4.70 -15.28 -16.11
CA PRO A 911 5.56 -14.06 -16.05
C PRO A 911 5.97 -13.40 -17.40
N GLY A 912 6.67 -12.23 -17.37
CA GLY A 912 6.74 -11.24 -18.47
C GLY A 912 8.09 -10.73 -19.04
N LEU A 913 9.29 -11.21 -18.68
CA LEU A 913 10.58 -10.77 -19.29
C LEU A 913 11.63 -11.90 -19.38
N ARG A 914 12.41 -11.96 -20.48
CA ARG A 914 13.52 -12.93 -20.69
C ARG A 914 14.85 -12.24 -21.02
N LEU A 915 15.94 -12.75 -20.45
CA LEU A 915 17.30 -12.38 -20.84
C LEU A 915 17.59 -12.79 -22.29
N ALA A 916 18.15 -11.87 -23.08
CA ALA A 916 18.79 -12.24 -24.34
C ALA A 916 20.16 -12.83 -24.01
N GLY A 917 20.44 -14.04 -24.51
CA GLY A 917 21.71 -14.73 -24.32
C GLY A 917 22.89 -14.05 -25.03
#